data_AF-A0A804NQN3-F1
#
_entry.id   AF-A0A804NQN3-F1
#
_cell.length_a   1.000
_cell.length_b   1.000
_cell.length_c   1.000
_cell.angle_alpha   90.00
_cell.angle_beta   90.00
_cell.angle_gamma   90.00
#
_symmetry.space_group_name_H-M   'P 1'
#
loop_
_entity.id
_entity.type
_entity.pdbx_description
1 polymer ?
#
loop_
_entity_poly.entity_id
_entity_poly.type
_entity_poly.pdbx_seq_one_letter_code
_entity_poly.pdbx_strand_id
1 'polypeptide(L)'
;MDAPAPTRGPASFLTQANALLRKNLCFQKRNLKTNIGITLFPVLLCVILVVLQGVIDRELDKPKYRCGCVCVDPGPAAVGDACRRTECGVQHSTLDQVGSCPIPNPTPWPALVQVPRPESRAVRTAGQPFDGLPDPTCRDTGSCPAAVLVTGSNRSLAQSLSVGLFPASTSSLNLTDYLDALSKIVAGSDTWPWTTELIESAFIPGNNLYLVQPRCLSNLTQTVSSNAGAIPLQLNIDCVQGLPLWRESASVVNDELFKGYRQNGGGSGGGKTNEFVAGYDFLNTNTNGLEMNIWYNSTYNNNTAYVPISLLRVPRLVNAASNEYIKFLKGSGVEMFLQYVKEMPKVGTKLKFDLSSLLGALFFTWIVELLFPVILTYLVYEKQQKLKIMMKMHGLKDGPYWLISYAYFFALSATYMILFVIFGSLIGLDFFRKNAYSIQFVFYFIYINLQISLAFLVSSFFSSVKIATVVGYIYVFGSGLLGEFLLRFFVEDTGFPKGWVVVMEIIPGFSLYRGLYEFGQYASAGNSMGTTGMKWSNLDDSLNGMRVVLIIMVVEWAIVLPLAFYVDQVSPLGGGFRKNPFFFLGCFKKSPLSLRRYSFGRQGSKVVVEMDNPDAVQEREVVEQLLLEPIANQAILSDNLKKVYHGKDGNPDKLAVRGLSLAIPKGQCFGMLGPNGAGKTSFISMMIGLIPPTSGTAYVHGMDIKTNMDAIYTTMGVCPQHDLLWETLTGREHVMFYGRLKNLKGTELLKAVDDSLKSVNLFHGGVGDKQVGKYSGGMKRRLSVAISLIGDPKFSWTSQAPD
;
A
#
# COMPACT_ATOMS: atom_id res chain seq x y z
N MET A 1 20.98 42.25 52.65
CA MET A 1 21.92 41.74 51.62
C MET A 1 21.57 40.28 51.41
N ASP A 2 20.66 39.99 50.49
CA ASP A 2 20.37 38.60 50.13
C ASP A 2 21.50 38.08 49.26
N ALA A 3 22.09 36.96 49.66
CA ALA A 3 23.14 36.30 48.89
C ALA A 3 22.62 35.99 47.47
N PRO A 4 23.40 36.23 46.40
CA PRO A 4 22.98 35.90 45.06
C PRO A 4 22.74 34.38 44.98
N ALA A 5 21.50 33.99 44.63
CA ALA A 5 21.16 32.60 44.41
C ALA A 5 22.13 31.98 43.38
N PRO A 6 22.64 30.76 43.61
CA PRO A 6 23.59 30.12 42.71
C PRO A 6 23.01 30.05 41.29
N THR A 7 23.78 30.53 40.31
CA THR A 7 23.40 30.51 38.91
C THR A 7 23.19 29.07 38.45
N ARG A 8 21.92 28.66 38.32
CA ARG A 8 21.56 27.29 37.93
C ARG A 8 22.08 26.99 36.51
N GLY A 9 22.88 25.93 36.38
CA GLY A 9 23.36 25.46 35.08
C GLY A 9 22.23 24.89 34.20
N PRO A 10 22.44 24.80 32.87
CA PRO A 10 21.42 24.31 31.94
C PRO A 10 20.99 22.88 32.28
N ALA A 11 19.70 22.58 32.10
CA ALA A 11 19.18 21.23 32.34
C ALA A 11 19.87 20.19 31.44
N SER A 12 20.18 19.02 32.01
CA SER A 12 20.76 17.91 31.25
C SER A 12 19.75 17.33 30.24
N PHE A 13 20.25 16.69 29.18
CA PHE A 13 19.43 16.01 28.16
C PHE A 13 18.36 15.11 28.79
N LEU A 14 18.76 14.29 29.77
CA LEU A 14 17.88 13.34 30.45
C LEU A 14 16.81 14.04 31.30
N THR A 15 17.14 15.19 31.90
CA THR A 15 16.19 16.00 32.67
C THR A 15 15.11 16.59 31.76
N GLN A 16 15.51 17.12 30.60
CA GLN A 16 14.60 17.64 29.58
C GLN A 16 13.70 16.54 29.01
N ALA A 17 14.29 15.38 28.70
CA ALA A 17 13.57 14.22 28.18
C ALA A 17 12.52 13.71 29.18
N ASN A 18 12.87 13.58 30.46
CA ASN A 18 11.94 13.18 31.52
C ASN A 18 10.81 14.21 31.72
N ALA A 19 11.12 15.52 31.64
CA ALA A 19 10.11 16.57 31.72
C ALA A 19 9.06 16.44 30.60
N LEU A 20 9.52 16.23 29.35
CA LEU A 20 8.66 16.06 28.19
C LEU A 20 7.86 14.75 28.25
N LEU A 21 8.49 13.66 28.67
CA LEU A 21 7.83 12.38 28.88
C LEU A 21 6.66 12.50 29.87
N ARG A 22 6.88 13.14 31.02
CA ARG A 22 5.81 13.36 32.03
C ARG A 22 4.67 14.23 31.49
N LYS A 23 5.01 15.28 30.74
CA LYS A 23 3.99 16.11 30.07
C LYS A 23 3.16 15.29 29.08
N ASN A 24 3.81 14.47 28.26
CA ASN A 24 3.12 13.61 27.31
C ASN A 24 2.25 12.57 28.02
N LEU A 25 2.73 11.93 29.09
CA LEU A 25 1.93 11.00 29.90
C LEU A 25 0.68 11.65 30.51
N CYS A 26 0.80 12.85 31.09
CA CYS A 26 -0.36 13.58 31.61
C CYS A 26 -1.36 13.93 30.51
N PHE A 27 -0.87 14.43 29.36
CA PHE A 27 -1.70 14.75 28.21
C PHE A 27 -2.47 13.51 27.72
N GLN A 28 -1.81 12.36 27.62
CA GLN A 28 -2.43 11.12 27.14
C GLN A 28 -3.38 10.47 28.13
N LYS A 29 -3.09 10.52 29.44
CA LYS A 29 -4.01 10.05 30.47
C LYS A 29 -5.38 10.74 30.38
N ARG A 30 -5.40 12.00 29.95
CA ARG A 30 -6.64 12.78 29.76
C ARG A 30 -7.33 12.51 28.41
N ASN A 31 -6.56 12.18 27.38
CA ASN A 31 -7.09 11.75 26.08
C ASN A 31 -7.27 10.23 25.99
N LEU A 32 -7.41 9.54 27.12
CA LEU A 32 -7.49 8.08 27.20
C LEU A 32 -8.64 7.53 26.35
N LYS A 33 -9.80 8.19 26.31
CA LYS A 33 -10.94 7.77 25.46
C LYS A 33 -10.57 7.76 23.98
N THR A 34 -9.88 8.79 23.51
CA THR A 34 -9.43 8.89 22.12
C THR A 34 -8.38 7.83 21.81
N ASN A 35 -7.41 7.63 22.71
CA ASN A 35 -6.38 6.60 22.55
C ASN A 35 -6.98 5.19 22.54
N ILE A 36 -7.93 4.90 23.43
CA ILE A 36 -8.69 3.65 23.44
C ILE A 36 -9.49 3.49 22.15
N GLY A 37 -10.14 4.55 21.67
CA GLY A 37 -10.87 4.51 20.40
C GLY A 37 -9.95 4.16 19.22
N ILE A 38 -8.77 4.77 19.14
CA ILE A 38 -7.78 4.49 18.10
C ILE A 38 -7.26 3.05 18.21
N THR A 39 -6.97 2.55 19.41
CA THR A 39 -6.46 1.18 19.60
C THR A 39 -7.52 0.09 19.43
N LEU A 40 -8.80 0.39 19.65
CA LEU A 40 -9.91 -0.55 19.43
C LEU A 40 -10.42 -0.56 17.98
N PHE A 41 -10.13 0.47 17.19
CA PHE A 41 -10.60 0.56 15.81
C PHE A 41 -10.20 -0.64 14.91
N PRO A 42 -8.97 -1.18 14.97
CA PRO A 42 -8.60 -2.38 14.22
C PRO A 42 -9.40 -3.61 14.63
N VAL A 43 -9.76 -3.71 15.92
CA VAL A 43 -10.56 -4.82 16.44
C VAL A 43 -11.95 -4.79 15.82
N LEU A 44 -12.57 -3.61 15.73
CA LEU A 44 -13.86 -3.43 15.05
C LEU A 44 -13.78 -3.88 13.59
N LEU A 45 -12.72 -3.52 12.86
CA LEU A 45 -12.53 -3.93 11.47
C LEU A 45 -12.29 -5.43 11.31
N CYS A 46 -11.49 -6.05 12.18
CA CYS A 46 -11.31 -7.51 12.20
C CYS A 46 -12.64 -8.23 12.47
N VAL A 47 -13.47 -7.71 13.38
CA VAL A 47 -14.81 -8.25 13.65
C VAL A 47 -15.70 -8.14 12.41
N ILE A 48 -15.70 -7.00 11.71
CA ILE A 48 -16.47 -6.81 10.47
C ILE A 48 -16.02 -7.82 9.40
N LEU A 49 -14.71 -8.01 9.22
CA LEU A 49 -14.17 -8.98 8.27
C LEU A 49 -14.64 -10.41 8.57
N VAL A 50 -14.71 -10.79 9.85
CA VAL A 50 -15.15 -12.13 10.24
C VAL A 50 -16.66 -12.30 10.14
N VAL A 51 -17.45 -11.25 10.41
CA VAL A 51 -18.88 -11.28 10.13
C VAL A 51 -19.12 -11.47 8.64
N LEU A 52 -18.39 -10.75 7.78
CA LEU A 52 -18.45 -10.91 6.33
C LEU A 52 -18.02 -12.31 5.89
N GLN A 53 -16.91 -12.82 6.43
CA GLN A 53 -16.44 -14.19 6.18
C GLN A 53 -17.51 -15.22 6.56
N GLY A 54 -18.15 -15.06 7.72
CA GLY A 54 -19.23 -15.95 8.16
C GLY A 54 -20.47 -15.91 7.26
N VAL A 55 -20.79 -14.75 6.67
CA VAL A 55 -21.85 -14.65 5.65
C VAL A 55 -21.46 -15.41 4.39
N ILE A 56 -20.21 -15.27 3.94
CA ILE A 56 -19.69 -15.98 2.76
C ILE A 56 -19.67 -17.49 3.01
N ASP A 57 -19.14 -17.94 4.14
CA ASP A 57 -19.08 -19.37 4.49
C ASP A 57 -20.47 -19.98 4.55
N ARG A 58 -21.47 -19.25 5.09
CA ARG A 58 -22.88 -19.69 5.10
C ARG A 58 -23.47 -19.83 3.70
N GLU A 59 -23.09 -18.95 2.77
CA GLU A 59 -23.52 -19.03 1.37
C GLU A 59 -22.85 -20.19 0.63
N LEU A 60 -21.56 -20.43 0.90
CA LEU A 60 -20.79 -21.55 0.34
C LEU A 60 -21.14 -22.90 0.96
N ASP A 61 -21.73 -22.93 2.16
CA ASP A 61 -22.18 -24.15 2.81
C ASP A 61 -23.53 -24.68 2.30
N LYS A 62 -24.17 -24.00 1.33
CA LYS A 62 -25.41 -24.45 0.70
C LYS A 62 -25.21 -25.82 0.01
N PRO A 63 -26.25 -26.68 -0.05
CA PRO A 63 -26.17 -28.02 -0.62
C PRO A 63 -25.61 -28.05 -2.04
N LYS A 64 -25.87 -27.01 -2.84
CA LYS A 64 -25.37 -26.84 -4.21
C LYS A 64 -23.85 -26.95 -4.33
N TYR A 65 -23.09 -26.52 -3.30
CA TYR A 65 -21.62 -26.51 -3.33
C TYR A 65 -20.99 -27.69 -2.56
N ARG A 66 -21.81 -28.60 -2.03
CA ARG A 66 -21.35 -29.78 -1.30
C ARG A 66 -21.53 -31.02 -2.16
N CYS A 67 -20.68 -32.01 -1.95
CA CYS A 67 -20.90 -33.32 -2.53
C CYS A 67 -22.24 -33.88 -2.03
N GLY A 68 -23.02 -34.45 -2.95
CA GLY A 68 -24.27 -35.13 -2.62
C GLY A 68 -24.00 -36.39 -1.80
N CYS A 69 -24.80 -36.59 -0.76
CA CYS A 69 -24.68 -37.72 0.16
C CYS A 69 -26.06 -38.35 0.37
N VAL A 70 -26.10 -39.67 0.40
CA VAL A 70 -27.31 -40.45 0.74
C VAL A 70 -27.08 -41.16 2.07
N CYS A 71 -28.13 -41.24 2.87
CA CYS A 71 -28.12 -42.05 4.08
C CYS A 71 -28.32 -43.52 3.72
N VAL A 72 -27.33 -44.36 3.98
CA VAL A 72 -27.39 -45.80 3.69
C VAL A 72 -27.94 -46.58 4.88
N ASP A 73 -27.70 -46.11 6.11
CA ASP A 73 -28.23 -46.70 7.35
C ASP A 73 -29.06 -45.67 8.15
N PRO A 74 -30.39 -45.61 7.97
CA PRO A 74 -31.25 -44.80 8.82
C PRO A 74 -31.33 -45.39 10.24
N GLY A 75 -31.10 -44.56 11.26
CA GLY A 75 -31.28 -44.95 12.67
C GLY A 75 -32.76 -45.20 13.02
N PRO A 76 -33.06 -45.84 14.18
CA PRO A 76 -34.43 -46.04 14.64
C PRO A 76 -35.15 -44.70 14.82
N ALA A 77 -36.36 -44.59 14.27
CA ALA A 77 -37.15 -43.37 14.08
C ALA A 77 -37.51 -42.56 15.36
N ALA A 78 -37.08 -43.00 16.55
CA ALA A 78 -37.42 -42.37 17.83
C ALA A 78 -36.54 -41.15 18.19
N VAL A 79 -35.45 -40.89 17.46
CA VAL A 79 -34.60 -39.71 17.65
C VAL A 79 -34.32 -39.13 16.26
N GLY A 80 -34.96 -38.01 15.93
CA GLY A 80 -35.10 -37.47 14.58
C GLY A 80 -33.88 -37.62 13.66
N ASP A 81 -34.11 -38.18 12.47
CA ASP A 81 -33.27 -38.18 11.26
C ASP A 81 -31.74 -38.27 11.44
N ALA A 82 -31.25 -38.98 12.45
CA ALA A 82 -29.82 -39.22 12.62
C ALA A 82 -29.39 -40.42 11.75
N CYS A 83 -28.89 -40.13 10.55
CA CYS A 83 -28.26 -41.13 9.69
C CYS A 83 -27.00 -41.72 10.34
N ARG A 84 -26.92 -43.04 10.52
CA ARG A 84 -25.74 -43.71 11.11
C ARG A 84 -24.57 -43.78 10.14
N ARG A 85 -24.86 -43.93 8.85
CA ARG A 85 -23.85 -44.04 7.79
C ARG A 85 -24.29 -43.31 6.54
N THR A 86 -23.60 -42.21 6.24
CA THR A 86 -23.79 -41.42 5.01
C THR A 86 -22.72 -41.78 4.00
N GLU A 87 -23.13 -42.16 2.79
CA GLU A 87 -22.21 -42.32 1.66
C GLU A 87 -22.32 -41.12 0.72
N CYS A 88 -21.19 -40.47 0.49
CA CYS A 88 -21.08 -39.29 -0.36
C CYS A 88 -20.27 -39.64 -1.60
N GLY A 89 -20.76 -39.26 -2.78
CA GLY A 89 -20.08 -39.56 -4.02
C GLY A 89 -20.75 -38.93 -5.23
N VAL A 90 -20.06 -39.00 -6.36
CA VAL A 90 -20.53 -38.47 -7.65
C VAL A 90 -21.89 -39.07 -8.03
N GLN A 91 -22.13 -40.34 -7.67
CA GLN A 91 -23.38 -41.08 -7.94
C GLN A 91 -24.62 -40.46 -7.29
N HIS A 92 -24.43 -39.67 -6.23
CA HIS A 92 -25.50 -39.02 -5.47
C HIS A 92 -25.49 -37.50 -5.64
N SER A 93 -24.69 -37.00 -6.58
CA SER A 93 -24.42 -35.57 -6.78
C SER A 93 -24.96 -35.08 -8.12
N THR A 94 -25.52 -33.87 -8.12
CA THR A 94 -25.85 -33.12 -9.34
C THR A 94 -24.58 -32.63 -10.04
N LEU A 95 -24.67 -32.25 -11.33
CA LEU A 95 -23.55 -31.75 -12.15
C LEU A 95 -22.74 -30.65 -11.44
N ASP A 96 -23.42 -29.73 -10.76
CA ASP A 96 -22.82 -28.61 -10.02
C ASP A 96 -22.07 -29.05 -8.75
N GLN A 97 -22.44 -30.19 -8.17
CA GLN A 97 -21.88 -30.72 -6.92
C GLN A 97 -20.64 -31.60 -7.14
N VAL A 98 -20.47 -32.17 -8.34
CA VAL A 98 -19.40 -33.13 -8.66
C VAL A 98 -18.02 -32.54 -8.38
N GLY A 99 -17.83 -31.26 -8.66
CA GLY A 99 -16.56 -30.56 -8.41
C GLY A 99 -16.09 -30.62 -6.96
N SER A 100 -17.00 -30.77 -5.99
CA SER A 100 -16.71 -30.86 -4.56
C SER A 100 -16.54 -32.28 -4.03
N CYS A 101 -16.77 -33.30 -4.86
CA CYS A 101 -16.76 -34.70 -4.44
C CYS A 101 -15.36 -35.34 -4.43
N PRO A 102 -15.11 -36.33 -3.55
CA PRO A 102 -13.97 -37.22 -3.68
C PRO A 102 -14.17 -38.17 -4.88
N ILE A 103 -13.14 -38.30 -5.71
CA ILE A 103 -13.14 -39.15 -6.91
C ILE A 103 -11.87 -40.00 -6.85
N PRO A 104 -11.92 -41.16 -6.17
CA PRO A 104 -10.74 -42.01 -5.98
C PRO A 104 -10.33 -42.74 -7.26
N ASN A 105 -11.27 -42.98 -8.18
CA ASN A 105 -11.00 -43.58 -9.48
C ASN A 105 -11.76 -42.83 -10.58
N PRO A 106 -11.14 -41.81 -11.20
CA PRO A 106 -11.76 -41.10 -12.31
C PRO A 106 -12.05 -42.01 -13.51
N THR A 107 -13.16 -41.76 -14.19
CA THR A 107 -13.54 -42.50 -15.40
C THR A 107 -12.59 -42.14 -16.55
N PRO A 108 -12.09 -43.12 -17.33
CA PRO A 108 -11.36 -42.84 -18.56
C PRO A 108 -12.32 -42.33 -19.65
N TRP A 109 -12.04 -41.16 -20.20
CA TRP A 109 -12.85 -40.55 -21.27
C TRP A 109 -12.10 -40.61 -22.60
N PRO A 110 -12.76 -40.88 -23.74
CA PRO A 110 -12.08 -40.91 -25.02
C PRO A 110 -11.58 -39.50 -25.39
N ALA A 111 -10.40 -39.42 -25.98
CA ALA A 111 -9.82 -38.15 -26.40
C ALA A 111 -10.61 -37.56 -27.58
N LEU A 112 -11.23 -36.39 -27.38
CA LEU A 112 -12.06 -35.74 -28.40
C LEU A 112 -11.42 -34.48 -28.97
N VAL A 113 -11.78 -34.15 -30.21
CA VAL A 113 -11.49 -32.85 -30.83
C VAL A 113 -12.68 -31.90 -30.66
N GLN A 114 -12.41 -30.60 -30.53
CA GLN A 114 -13.48 -29.61 -30.59
C GLN A 114 -13.99 -29.44 -32.02
N VAL A 115 -15.27 -29.72 -32.25
CA VAL A 115 -15.91 -29.55 -33.56
C VAL A 115 -16.87 -28.35 -33.49
N PRO A 116 -16.79 -27.38 -34.41
CA PRO A 116 -17.74 -26.28 -34.44
C PRO A 116 -19.17 -26.76 -34.70
N ARG A 117 -20.15 -26.05 -34.11
CA ARG A 117 -21.58 -26.30 -34.34
C ARG A 117 -21.91 -26.15 -35.83
N PRO A 118 -22.88 -26.91 -36.38
CA PRO A 118 -23.24 -26.85 -37.79
C PRO A 118 -23.49 -25.44 -38.34
N GLU A 119 -24.13 -24.58 -37.54
CA GLU A 119 -24.45 -23.18 -37.83
C GLU A 119 -23.23 -22.23 -37.92
N SER A 120 -22.12 -22.60 -37.27
CA SER A 120 -20.89 -21.81 -37.18
C SER A 120 -19.75 -22.32 -38.07
N ARG A 121 -19.86 -23.51 -38.68
CA ARG A 121 -18.78 -24.11 -39.49
C ARG A 121 -18.36 -23.22 -40.66
N ALA A 122 -17.07 -23.12 -40.92
CA ALA A 122 -16.51 -22.26 -41.97
C ALA A 122 -17.13 -22.51 -43.36
N VAL A 123 -17.61 -21.43 -44.00
CA VAL A 123 -18.15 -21.41 -45.37
C VAL A 123 -17.59 -20.23 -46.15
N ARG A 124 -17.77 -20.25 -47.48
CA ARG A 124 -17.36 -19.13 -48.34
C ARG A 124 -18.17 -17.87 -47.99
N THR A 125 -17.49 -16.75 -47.75
CA THR A 125 -18.13 -15.44 -47.50
C THR A 125 -17.56 -14.36 -48.42
N ALA A 126 -18.30 -13.27 -48.63
CA ALA A 126 -17.87 -12.16 -49.48
C ALA A 126 -16.58 -11.46 -48.99
N GLY A 127 -16.24 -11.59 -47.70
CA GLY A 127 -15.00 -11.08 -47.10
C GLY A 127 -13.85 -12.10 -46.98
N GLN A 128 -14.08 -13.37 -47.33
CA GLN A 128 -13.10 -14.46 -47.34
C GLN A 128 -13.30 -15.35 -48.59
N PRO A 129 -12.86 -14.91 -49.78
CA PRO A 129 -13.01 -15.67 -51.04
C PRO A 129 -11.92 -16.74 -51.21
N PHE A 130 -11.65 -17.57 -50.19
CA PHE A 130 -10.58 -18.57 -50.25
C PHE A 130 -11.01 -19.89 -50.93
N ASP A 131 -10.10 -20.45 -51.73
CA ASP A 131 -10.28 -21.72 -52.44
C ASP A 131 -10.53 -22.89 -51.47
N GLY A 132 -11.58 -23.67 -51.74
CA GLY A 132 -11.86 -24.96 -51.08
C GLY A 132 -12.90 -24.95 -49.96
N LEU A 133 -13.45 -23.79 -49.54
CA LEU A 133 -14.57 -23.74 -48.58
C LEU A 133 -15.93 -24.00 -49.27
N PRO A 134 -16.87 -24.68 -48.58
CA PRO A 134 -18.21 -24.99 -49.11
C PRO A 134 -19.11 -23.76 -49.20
N ASP A 135 -20.19 -23.88 -49.99
CA ASP A 135 -21.21 -22.85 -50.14
C ASP A 135 -22.00 -22.63 -48.82
N PRO A 136 -22.35 -21.39 -48.44
CA PRO A 136 -23.07 -21.09 -47.20
C PRO A 136 -24.39 -21.86 -47.00
N THR A 137 -25.03 -22.31 -48.07
CA THR A 137 -26.25 -23.15 -48.00
C THR A 137 -26.06 -24.44 -47.22
N CYS A 138 -24.83 -24.95 -47.07
CA CYS A 138 -24.55 -26.15 -46.28
C CYS A 138 -24.87 -25.98 -44.78
N ARG A 139 -24.98 -24.74 -44.28
CA ARG A 139 -25.32 -24.47 -42.88
C ARG A 139 -26.79 -24.73 -42.61
N ASP A 140 -27.63 -24.39 -43.57
CA ASP A 140 -29.08 -24.57 -43.50
C ASP A 140 -29.43 -26.07 -43.55
N THR A 141 -28.63 -26.87 -44.26
CA THR A 141 -28.76 -28.33 -44.34
C THR A 141 -27.98 -29.09 -43.26
N GLY A 142 -27.18 -28.41 -42.43
CA GLY A 142 -26.31 -29.02 -41.40
C GLY A 142 -25.16 -29.86 -41.96
N SER A 143 -24.93 -29.85 -43.28
CA SER A 143 -23.98 -30.73 -43.97
C SER A 143 -22.60 -30.11 -44.18
N CYS A 144 -22.31 -28.94 -43.61
CA CYS A 144 -21.00 -28.32 -43.77
C CYS A 144 -19.88 -29.20 -43.19
N PRO A 145 -18.76 -29.40 -43.92
CA PRO A 145 -17.56 -30.03 -43.40
C PRO A 145 -16.95 -29.27 -42.22
N ALA A 146 -16.23 -30.00 -41.37
CA ALA A 146 -15.40 -29.47 -40.31
C ALA A 146 -14.01 -29.15 -40.88
N ALA A 147 -13.76 -27.87 -41.16
CA ALA A 147 -12.52 -27.43 -41.81
C ALA A 147 -11.34 -27.31 -40.81
N VAL A 148 -10.16 -27.71 -41.28
CA VAL A 148 -8.86 -27.55 -40.59
C VAL A 148 -7.91 -26.81 -41.52
N LEU A 149 -7.19 -25.81 -41.02
CA LEU A 149 -6.19 -25.09 -41.81
C LEU A 149 -4.81 -25.75 -41.63
N VAL A 150 -4.06 -25.91 -42.71
CA VAL A 150 -2.73 -26.55 -42.69
C VAL A 150 -1.70 -25.76 -43.49
N THR A 151 -0.51 -25.61 -42.93
CA THR A 151 0.68 -25.03 -43.58
C THR A 151 1.93 -25.82 -43.15
N GLY A 152 3.07 -25.54 -43.79
CA GLY A 152 4.38 -26.09 -43.40
C GLY A 152 5.46 -25.76 -44.44
N SER A 153 6.73 -25.85 -44.06
CA SER A 153 7.86 -25.53 -44.96
C SER A 153 7.93 -26.47 -46.17
N ASN A 154 7.56 -27.74 -45.99
CA ASN A 154 7.46 -28.71 -47.08
C ASN A 154 5.99 -29.01 -47.41
N ARG A 155 5.50 -28.41 -48.50
CA ARG A 155 4.10 -28.53 -48.93
C ARG A 155 3.67 -29.97 -49.21
N SER A 156 4.47 -30.77 -49.91
CA SER A 156 4.05 -32.13 -50.28
C SER A 156 3.93 -33.03 -49.05
N LEU A 157 4.89 -32.92 -48.13
CA LEU A 157 4.87 -33.68 -46.87
C LEU A 157 3.70 -33.24 -45.99
N ALA A 158 3.54 -31.94 -45.74
CA ALA A 158 2.47 -31.41 -44.89
C ALA A 158 1.07 -31.69 -45.46
N GLN A 159 0.90 -31.65 -46.79
CA GLN A 159 -0.36 -32.06 -47.43
C GLN A 159 -0.59 -33.58 -47.34
N SER A 160 0.46 -34.40 -47.44
CA SER A 160 0.32 -35.84 -47.24
C SER A 160 -0.09 -36.17 -45.80
N LEU A 161 0.50 -35.50 -44.82
CA LEU A 161 0.15 -35.65 -43.41
C LEU A 161 -1.27 -35.12 -43.11
N SER A 162 -1.69 -34.04 -43.76
CA SER A 162 -3.01 -33.44 -43.52
C SER A 162 -4.18 -34.30 -44.00
N VAL A 163 -4.01 -35.02 -45.12
CA VAL A 163 -5.01 -35.96 -45.63
C VAL A 163 -5.20 -37.13 -44.65
N GLY A 164 -4.13 -37.55 -43.97
CA GLY A 164 -4.16 -38.61 -42.98
C GLY A 164 -4.80 -38.22 -41.65
N LEU A 165 -4.95 -36.92 -41.33
CA LEU A 165 -5.43 -36.45 -40.03
C LEU A 165 -6.79 -37.05 -39.64
N PHE A 166 -7.62 -37.35 -40.65
CA PHE A 166 -8.92 -38.00 -40.47
C PHE A 166 -8.89 -39.37 -41.17
N PRO A 167 -8.77 -40.48 -40.45
CA PRO A 167 -8.76 -41.80 -41.06
C PRO A 167 -10.17 -42.17 -41.56
N ALA A 168 -10.23 -42.82 -42.73
CA ALA A 168 -11.48 -43.38 -43.24
C ALA A 168 -11.82 -44.68 -42.51
N SER A 169 -13.03 -44.80 -41.95
CA SER A 169 -13.53 -46.07 -41.44
C SER A 169 -14.29 -46.82 -42.53
N THR A 170 -13.91 -48.09 -42.76
CA THR A 170 -14.54 -48.97 -43.75
C THR A 170 -15.50 -49.99 -43.15
N SER A 171 -15.71 -50.00 -41.82
CA SER A 171 -16.55 -50.98 -41.11
C SER A 171 -17.55 -50.34 -40.16
N SER A 172 -18.66 -51.05 -39.89
CA SER A 172 -19.63 -50.68 -38.85
C SER A 172 -18.95 -50.74 -37.49
N LEU A 173 -18.94 -49.62 -36.76
CA LEU A 173 -18.31 -49.53 -35.45
C LEU A 173 -18.99 -50.47 -34.46
N ASN A 174 -18.24 -51.45 -33.96
CA ASN A 174 -18.69 -52.26 -32.84
C ASN A 174 -18.38 -51.52 -31.53
N LEU A 175 -19.38 -50.81 -30.99
CA LEU A 175 -19.24 -49.96 -29.80
C LEU A 175 -19.38 -50.73 -28.47
N THR A 176 -19.19 -52.06 -28.49
CA THR A 176 -19.11 -52.87 -27.26
C THR A 176 -17.93 -52.47 -26.38
N ASP A 177 -16.79 -52.10 -27.01
CA ASP A 177 -15.68 -51.41 -26.37
C ASP A 177 -15.47 -50.06 -27.05
N TYR A 178 -16.27 -49.08 -26.61
CA TYR A 178 -16.31 -47.76 -27.22
C TYR A 178 -14.97 -47.01 -27.12
N LEU A 179 -14.14 -47.28 -26.11
CA LEU A 179 -12.82 -46.62 -25.95
C LEU A 179 -11.86 -47.07 -27.06
N ASP A 180 -11.77 -48.38 -27.30
CA ASP A 180 -10.96 -48.91 -28.40
C ASP A 180 -11.48 -48.44 -29.76
N ALA A 181 -12.80 -48.49 -29.97
CA ALA A 181 -13.43 -48.06 -31.21
C ALA A 181 -13.19 -46.57 -31.53
N LEU A 182 -13.37 -45.69 -30.54
CA LEU A 182 -13.14 -44.24 -30.70
C LEU A 182 -11.66 -43.86 -30.72
N SER A 183 -10.75 -44.72 -30.26
CA SER A 183 -9.31 -44.48 -30.39
C SER A 183 -8.83 -44.51 -31.84
N LYS A 184 -9.45 -45.37 -32.66
CA LYS A 184 -9.13 -45.63 -34.07
C LYS A 184 -9.68 -44.59 -35.05
N ILE A 185 -10.63 -43.77 -34.61
CA ILE A 185 -11.29 -42.74 -35.44
C ILE A 185 -11.26 -41.40 -34.73
N VAL A 186 -11.10 -40.30 -35.46
CA VAL A 186 -11.15 -38.97 -34.83
C VAL A 186 -12.58 -38.62 -34.42
N ALA A 187 -12.88 -38.76 -33.13
CA ALA A 187 -14.12 -38.33 -32.52
C ALA A 187 -14.02 -36.87 -32.03
N GLY A 188 -15.13 -36.15 -32.07
CA GLY A 188 -15.21 -34.78 -31.60
C GLY A 188 -16.59 -34.39 -31.09
N SER A 189 -16.68 -33.23 -30.44
CA SER A 189 -17.93 -32.70 -29.89
C SER A 189 -17.98 -31.17 -30.06
N ASP A 190 -19.19 -30.63 -30.17
CA ASP A 190 -19.47 -29.19 -30.15
C ASP A 190 -19.79 -28.63 -28.76
N THR A 191 -19.79 -29.50 -27.74
CA THR A 191 -19.93 -29.10 -26.34
C THR A 191 -18.68 -28.39 -25.84
N TRP A 192 -18.88 -27.45 -24.91
CA TRP A 192 -17.78 -26.73 -24.30
C TRP A 192 -17.10 -27.63 -23.27
N PRO A 193 -15.79 -27.88 -23.40
CA PRO A 193 -15.07 -28.70 -22.43
C PRO A 193 -14.97 -27.95 -21.09
N TRP A 194 -15.04 -28.67 -19.99
CA TRP A 194 -14.68 -28.12 -18.68
C TRP A 194 -13.17 -27.99 -18.51
N THR A 195 -12.72 -27.42 -17.40
CA THR A 195 -11.28 -27.32 -17.07
C THR A 195 -10.69 -28.60 -16.48
N THR A 196 -11.54 -29.53 -16.05
CA THR A 196 -11.16 -30.83 -15.48
C THR A 196 -11.93 -31.93 -16.19
N GLU A 197 -11.33 -33.11 -16.34
CA GLU A 197 -11.94 -34.23 -17.06
C GLU A 197 -12.63 -35.25 -16.14
N LEU A 198 -13.20 -34.76 -15.02
CA LEU A 198 -13.92 -35.60 -14.06
C LEU A 198 -15.20 -36.19 -14.67
N ILE A 199 -15.90 -35.40 -15.48
CA ILE A 199 -17.01 -35.80 -16.32
C ILE A 199 -16.78 -35.15 -17.68
N GLU A 200 -16.99 -35.87 -18.78
CA GLU A 200 -16.90 -35.29 -20.11
C GLU A 200 -18.28 -34.77 -20.57
N SER A 201 -18.36 -33.49 -20.92
CA SER A 201 -19.61 -32.84 -21.33
C SER A 201 -20.24 -33.48 -22.56
N ALA A 202 -19.43 -34.00 -23.48
CA ALA A 202 -19.89 -34.69 -24.68
C ALA A 202 -20.70 -35.98 -24.37
N PHE A 203 -20.52 -36.56 -23.19
CA PHE A 203 -21.20 -37.79 -22.77
C PHE A 203 -22.41 -37.54 -21.86
N ILE A 204 -22.88 -36.29 -21.72
CA ILE A 204 -24.15 -35.99 -21.06
C ILE A 204 -25.32 -36.31 -22.02
N PRO A 205 -26.41 -36.96 -21.55
CA PRO A 205 -27.56 -37.30 -22.40
C PRO A 205 -28.11 -36.08 -23.17
N GLY A 206 -28.34 -36.26 -24.47
CA GLY A 206 -28.86 -35.21 -25.37
C GLY A 206 -27.80 -34.46 -26.19
N ASN A 207 -26.51 -34.71 -25.94
CA ASN A 207 -25.42 -34.15 -26.73
C ASN A 207 -25.02 -35.06 -27.91
N ASN A 208 -24.46 -34.45 -28.96
CA ASN A 208 -24.03 -35.14 -30.17
C ASN A 208 -22.51 -35.37 -30.16
N LEU A 209 -22.12 -36.57 -30.60
CA LEU A 209 -20.74 -36.95 -30.87
C LEU A 209 -20.53 -37.00 -32.38
N TYR A 210 -19.51 -36.30 -32.87
CA TYR A 210 -19.17 -36.24 -34.28
C TYR A 210 -18.00 -37.17 -34.60
N LEU A 211 -18.17 -38.07 -35.57
CA LEU A 211 -17.09 -38.82 -36.17
C LEU A 211 -16.55 -38.03 -37.35
N VAL A 212 -15.31 -37.56 -37.24
CA VAL A 212 -14.67 -36.74 -38.27
C VAL A 212 -13.95 -37.65 -39.26
N GLN A 213 -14.44 -37.73 -40.50
CA GLN A 213 -13.94 -38.63 -41.54
C GLN A 213 -13.76 -37.90 -42.88
N PRO A 214 -12.89 -38.38 -43.80
CA PRO A 214 -12.71 -37.76 -45.12
C PRO A 214 -13.97 -37.79 -45.99
N ARG A 215 -14.79 -38.84 -45.84
CA ARG A 215 -16.08 -39.02 -46.50
C ARG A 215 -17.02 -39.71 -45.53
N CYS A 216 -18.22 -39.17 -45.38
CA CYS A 216 -19.24 -39.77 -44.54
C CYS A 216 -20.01 -40.85 -45.28
N LEU A 217 -20.15 -42.01 -44.63
CA LEU A 217 -21.17 -43.00 -44.94
C LEU A 217 -22.50 -42.51 -44.33
N SER A 218 -23.63 -42.91 -44.91
CA SER A 218 -24.98 -42.47 -44.50
C SER A 218 -25.23 -42.59 -42.99
N ASN A 219 -26.01 -41.65 -42.44
CA ASN A 219 -26.32 -41.46 -41.00
C ASN A 219 -26.39 -42.77 -40.22
N LEU A 220 -25.45 -42.95 -39.28
CA LEU A 220 -25.36 -44.11 -38.40
C LEU A 220 -25.75 -43.70 -36.98
N THR A 221 -27.05 -43.68 -36.69
CA THR A 221 -27.53 -43.45 -35.31
C THR A 221 -27.39 -44.76 -34.54
N GLN A 222 -26.48 -44.79 -33.57
CA GLN A 222 -26.22 -46.00 -32.78
C GLN A 222 -26.23 -45.68 -31.28
N THR A 223 -27.15 -46.29 -30.54
CA THR A 223 -27.20 -46.21 -29.08
C THR A 223 -26.10 -47.05 -28.46
N VAL A 224 -25.19 -46.40 -27.73
CA VAL A 224 -24.09 -47.06 -27.00
C VAL A 224 -24.40 -47.09 -25.51
N SER A 225 -24.82 -48.24 -24.98
CA SER A 225 -24.90 -48.43 -23.53
C SER A 225 -23.50 -48.74 -22.99
N SER A 226 -22.83 -47.74 -22.42
CA SER A 226 -21.51 -47.91 -21.80
C SER A 226 -21.60 -48.00 -20.27
N ASN A 227 -20.76 -48.85 -19.67
CA ASN A 227 -20.47 -48.90 -18.23
C ASN A 227 -19.41 -47.83 -17.84
N ALA A 228 -19.62 -46.57 -18.22
CA ALA A 228 -18.79 -45.43 -17.78
C ALA A 228 -19.13 -45.00 -16.34
N GLY A 229 -19.33 -45.97 -15.44
CA GLY A 229 -19.76 -45.77 -14.05
C GLY A 229 -21.23 -45.34 -13.91
N ALA A 230 -22.05 -46.18 -13.26
CA ALA A 230 -23.42 -45.97 -12.76
C ALA A 230 -24.50 -45.32 -13.67
N ILE A 231 -24.18 -44.71 -14.81
CA ILE A 231 -25.13 -43.98 -15.66
C ILE A 231 -25.16 -44.64 -17.06
N PRO A 232 -26.29 -45.21 -17.49
CA PRO A 232 -26.44 -45.67 -18.87
C PRO A 232 -26.47 -44.45 -19.79
N LEU A 233 -25.49 -44.36 -20.70
CA LEU A 233 -25.37 -43.27 -21.64
C LEU A 233 -26.15 -43.60 -22.93
N GLN A 234 -26.87 -42.62 -23.48
CA GLN A 234 -27.36 -42.66 -24.85
C GLN A 234 -26.63 -41.55 -25.61
N LEU A 235 -25.90 -41.94 -26.65
CA LEU A 235 -25.11 -41.03 -27.48
C LEU A 235 -25.72 -40.97 -28.88
N ASN A 236 -25.92 -39.76 -29.38
CA ASN A 236 -26.22 -39.54 -30.80
C ASN A 236 -24.89 -39.39 -31.53
N ILE A 237 -24.63 -40.25 -32.50
CA ILE A 237 -23.40 -40.25 -33.28
C ILE A 237 -23.72 -39.78 -34.70
N ASP A 238 -23.10 -38.68 -35.10
CA ASP A 238 -23.21 -38.12 -36.44
C ASP A 238 -21.85 -38.17 -37.15
N CYS A 239 -21.85 -38.38 -38.46
CA CYS A 239 -20.62 -38.25 -39.24
C CYS A 239 -20.47 -36.82 -39.76
N VAL A 240 -19.27 -36.27 -39.66
CA VAL A 240 -18.92 -34.98 -40.24
C VAL A 240 -17.70 -35.13 -41.12
N GLN A 241 -17.78 -34.54 -42.32
CA GLN A 241 -16.66 -34.53 -43.23
C GLN A 241 -15.52 -33.65 -42.69
N GLY A 242 -14.35 -34.21 -42.43
CA GLY A 242 -13.14 -33.46 -42.11
C GLY A 242 -12.49 -32.91 -43.38
N LEU A 243 -12.24 -31.60 -43.43
CA LEU A 243 -11.73 -30.91 -44.62
C LEU A 243 -10.40 -30.20 -44.31
N PRO A 244 -9.25 -30.80 -44.61
CA PRO A 244 -7.95 -30.13 -44.50
C PRO A 244 -7.76 -29.13 -45.66
N LEU A 245 -7.45 -27.88 -45.35
CA LEU A 245 -7.27 -26.79 -46.29
C LEU A 245 -5.85 -26.23 -46.20
N TRP A 246 -5.13 -26.24 -47.32
CA TRP A 246 -3.77 -25.71 -47.40
C TRP A 246 -3.75 -24.18 -47.38
N ARG A 247 -2.77 -23.59 -46.67
CA ARG A 247 -2.44 -22.16 -46.67
C ARG A 247 -0.94 -21.94 -46.87
N GLU A 248 -0.59 -20.78 -47.41
CA GLU A 248 0.80 -20.47 -47.79
C GLU A 248 1.71 -20.17 -46.59
N SER A 249 1.15 -19.68 -45.48
CA SER A 249 1.93 -19.31 -44.30
C SER A 249 1.12 -19.40 -43.01
N ALA A 250 1.83 -19.50 -41.89
CA ALA A 250 1.24 -19.44 -40.55
C ALA A 250 0.55 -18.09 -40.26
N SER A 251 0.99 -16.99 -40.87
CA SER A 251 0.33 -15.68 -40.70
C SER A 251 -1.07 -15.65 -41.32
N VAL A 252 -1.26 -16.31 -42.47
CA VAL A 252 -2.59 -16.44 -43.11
C VAL A 252 -3.49 -17.35 -42.28
N VAL A 253 -2.95 -18.45 -41.75
CA VAL A 253 -3.69 -19.33 -40.82
C VAL A 253 -4.15 -18.54 -39.59
N ASN A 254 -3.26 -17.75 -38.97
CA ASN A 254 -3.60 -16.89 -37.84
C ASN A 254 -4.72 -15.89 -38.18
N ASP A 255 -4.63 -15.19 -39.31
CA ASP A 255 -5.62 -14.20 -39.73
C ASP A 255 -7.00 -14.83 -40.00
N GLU A 256 -7.04 -16.00 -40.67
CA GLU A 256 -8.29 -16.72 -40.93
C GLU A 256 -8.93 -17.28 -39.67
N LEU A 257 -8.14 -17.87 -38.75
CA LEU A 257 -8.63 -18.34 -37.46
C LEU A 257 -9.17 -17.18 -36.62
N PHE A 258 -8.50 -16.04 -36.63
CA PHE A 258 -8.93 -14.84 -35.89
C PHE A 258 -10.22 -14.25 -36.46
N LYS A 259 -10.35 -14.14 -37.78
CA LYS A 259 -11.59 -13.66 -38.45
C LYS A 259 -12.75 -14.65 -38.33
N GLY A 260 -12.43 -15.94 -38.30
CA GLY A 260 -13.39 -17.03 -38.11
C GLY A 260 -14.03 -17.05 -36.72
N TYR A 261 -13.42 -16.38 -35.76
CA TYR A 261 -13.82 -16.34 -34.37
C TYR A 261 -15.06 -15.47 -34.10
N ARG A 262 -15.84 -15.84 -33.06
CA ARG A 262 -17.09 -15.18 -32.66
C ARG A 262 -16.87 -13.80 -32.05
N GLN A 263 -16.88 -12.77 -32.89
CA GLN A 263 -17.00 -11.38 -32.45
C GLN A 263 -18.48 -11.03 -32.21
N ASN A 264 -18.86 -10.73 -30.97
CA ASN A 264 -20.12 -10.03 -30.71
C ASN A 264 -19.93 -8.57 -31.15
N GLY A 265 -20.19 -8.28 -32.42
CA GLY A 265 -20.37 -6.91 -32.88
C GLY A 265 -21.65 -6.34 -32.27
N GLY A 266 -21.57 -5.20 -31.60
CA GLY A 266 -22.69 -4.48 -30.99
C GLY A 266 -23.69 -3.88 -31.99
N GLY A 267 -24.20 -4.69 -32.92
CA GLY A 267 -25.25 -4.33 -33.86
C GLY A 267 -26.21 -5.50 -34.03
N SER A 268 -27.50 -5.19 -34.15
CA SER A 268 -28.66 -6.10 -34.12
C SER A 268 -28.75 -7.12 -35.28
N GLY A 269 -27.64 -7.62 -35.81
CA GLY A 269 -27.58 -8.72 -36.76
C GLY A 269 -26.63 -9.80 -36.23
N GLY A 270 -27.16 -10.95 -35.82
CA GLY A 270 -26.37 -12.09 -35.35
C GLY A 270 -25.29 -12.45 -36.37
N GLY A 271 -24.04 -12.12 -36.08
CA GLY A 271 -22.92 -12.37 -36.97
C GLY A 271 -22.76 -13.87 -37.23
N LYS A 272 -22.87 -14.30 -38.49
CA LYS A 272 -22.55 -15.66 -38.92
C LYS A 272 -21.03 -15.84 -38.83
N THR A 273 -20.55 -16.63 -37.87
CA THR A 273 -19.12 -16.88 -37.63
C THR A 273 -18.59 -17.98 -38.55
N ASN A 274 -17.28 -18.00 -38.82
CA ASN A 274 -16.60 -18.98 -39.68
C ASN A 274 -15.61 -19.80 -38.83
N GLU A 275 -16.11 -20.70 -38.00
CA GLU A 275 -15.29 -21.44 -37.05
C GLU A 275 -14.60 -22.64 -37.73
N PHE A 276 -13.34 -22.85 -37.35
CA PHE A 276 -12.50 -23.97 -37.77
C PHE A 276 -12.25 -24.91 -36.58
N VAL A 277 -11.95 -26.18 -36.88
CA VAL A 277 -11.62 -27.19 -35.86
C VAL A 277 -10.27 -26.89 -35.19
N ALA A 278 -9.25 -26.67 -36.01
CA ALA A 278 -7.89 -26.38 -35.60
C ALA A 278 -7.07 -25.81 -36.76
N GLY A 279 -5.91 -25.24 -36.44
CA GLY A 279 -4.84 -24.97 -37.40
C GLY A 279 -3.62 -25.84 -37.12
N TYR A 280 -2.93 -26.30 -38.17
CA TYR A 280 -1.65 -27.02 -38.08
C TYR A 280 -0.60 -26.32 -38.92
N ASP A 281 0.58 -26.12 -38.35
CA ASP A 281 1.78 -25.70 -39.06
C ASP A 281 2.87 -26.72 -38.80
N PHE A 282 3.21 -27.51 -39.80
CA PHE A 282 4.22 -28.57 -39.70
C PHE A 282 5.67 -28.08 -39.82
N LEU A 283 5.91 -26.76 -39.77
CA LEU A 283 7.25 -26.15 -39.69
C LEU A 283 8.27 -26.87 -40.60
N ASN A 284 9.44 -27.22 -40.05
CA ASN A 284 10.52 -27.94 -40.74
C ASN A 284 10.49 -29.46 -40.54
N THR A 285 9.29 -30.03 -40.34
CA THR A 285 9.10 -31.49 -40.18
C THR A 285 9.77 -32.26 -41.33
N ASN A 286 10.53 -33.29 -40.98
CA ASN A 286 11.30 -34.12 -41.90
C ASN A 286 11.38 -35.56 -41.37
N THR A 287 12.24 -36.43 -41.91
CA THR A 287 12.37 -37.83 -41.46
C THR A 287 12.99 -38.00 -40.07
N ASN A 288 13.66 -36.97 -39.55
CA ASN A 288 14.45 -37.02 -38.32
C ASN A 288 13.72 -36.37 -37.12
N GLY A 289 12.66 -35.60 -37.37
CA GLY A 289 11.88 -34.95 -36.31
C GLY A 289 10.55 -34.36 -36.80
N LEU A 290 9.56 -34.37 -35.89
CA LEU A 290 8.27 -33.72 -36.04
C LEU A 290 8.29 -32.38 -35.29
N GLU A 291 8.26 -31.28 -36.03
CA GLU A 291 8.15 -29.93 -35.50
C GLU A 291 6.80 -29.36 -35.92
N MET A 292 5.95 -28.97 -34.96
CA MET A 292 4.63 -28.44 -35.30
C MET A 292 4.11 -27.39 -34.33
N ASN A 293 3.37 -26.43 -34.86
CA ASN A 293 2.47 -25.56 -34.09
C ASN A 293 1.02 -25.99 -34.33
N ILE A 294 0.24 -26.06 -33.26
CA ILE A 294 -1.19 -26.37 -33.32
C ILE A 294 -1.97 -25.22 -32.72
N TRP A 295 -2.92 -24.68 -33.48
CA TRP A 295 -3.92 -23.75 -32.99
C TRP A 295 -5.18 -24.51 -32.64
N TYR A 296 -5.65 -24.35 -31.41
CA TYR A 296 -6.91 -24.89 -30.93
C TYR A 296 -7.75 -23.75 -30.36
N ASN A 297 -9.07 -23.93 -30.35
CA ASN A 297 -9.97 -22.93 -29.82
C ASN A 297 -10.18 -23.13 -28.30
N SER A 298 -9.66 -22.20 -27.49
CA SER A 298 -9.84 -22.18 -26.03
C SER A 298 -10.82 -21.13 -25.52
N THR A 299 -11.22 -20.17 -26.37
CA THR A 299 -11.97 -19.00 -25.91
C THR A 299 -13.42 -19.16 -26.37
N TYR A 300 -14.38 -19.21 -25.46
CA TYR A 300 -15.80 -19.19 -25.80
C TYR A 300 -16.41 -17.89 -25.31
N ASN A 301 -16.76 -17.01 -26.26
CA ASN A 301 -17.00 -15.61 -25.97
C ASN A 301 -18.38 -15.36 -25.32
N ASN A 302 -18.39 -14.83 -24.10
CA ASN A 302 -19.47 -13.99 -23.56
C ASN A 302 -18.98 -12.59 -23.15
N ASN A 303 -17.89 -12.12 -23.78
CA ASN A 303 -17.16 -10.87 -23.54
C ASN A 303 -16.62 -10.69 -22.10
N THR A 304 -16.65 -11.72 -21.26
CA THR A 304 -16.12 -11.71 -19.89
C THR A 304 -14.80 -12.47 -19.83
N ALA A 305 -13.68 -11.76 -19.65
CA ALA A 305 -12.31 -12.26 -19.71
C ALA A 305 -11.86 -13.10 -18.49
N TYR A 306 -12.76 -13.81 -17.81
CA TYR A 306 -12.47 -14.49 -16.53
C TYR A 306 -12.94 -15.95 -16.50
N VAL A 307 -12.72 -16.69 -17.59
CA VAL A 307 -12.95 -18.14 -17.61
C VAL A 307 -11.61 -18.85 -17.80
N PRO A 308 -11.24 -19.80 -16.93
CA PRO A 308 -10.01 -20.57 -17.09
C PRO A 308 -10.01 -21.36 -18.41
N ILE A 309 -8.90 -21.29 -19.12
CA ILE A 309 -8.67 -21.92 -20.43
C ILE A 309 -8.78 -23.45 -20.30
N SER A 310 -9.65 -24.09 -21.10
CA SER A 310 -9.74 -25.55 -21.16
C SER A 310 -8.82 -26.12 -22.26
N LEU A 311 -7.92 -27.02 -21.87
CA LEU A 311 -6.95 -27.66 -22.76
C LEU A 311 -7.30 -29.12 -23.10
N LEU A 312 -8.45 -29.63 -22.66
CA LEU A 312 -8.80 -31.06 -22.72
C LEU A 312 -8.92 -31.61 -24.15
N ARG A 313 -9.08 -30.75 -25.16
CA ARG A 313 -9.21 -31.14 -26.58
C ARG A 313 -7.87 -31.21 -27.33
N VAL A 314 -6.79 -30.64 -26.76
CA VAL A 314 -5.46 -30.59 -27.38
C VAL A 314 -4.82 -31.98 -27.54
N PRO A 315 -4.91 -32.91 -26.57
CA PRO A 315 -4.27 -34.23 -26.69
C PRO A 315 -4.67 -35.00 -27.96
N ARG A 316 -5.94 -34.91 -28.38
CA ARG A 316 -6.40 -35.60 -29.59
C ARG A 316 -5.87 -34.95 -30.88
N LEU A 317 -5.76 -33.62 -30.92
CA LEU A 317 -5.16 -32.90 -32.05
C LEU A 317 -3.68 -33.28 -32.23
N VAL A 318 -2.93 -33.31 -31.12
CA VAL A 318 -1.52 -33.74 -31.13
C VAL A 318 -1.40 -35.20 -31.57
N ASN A 319 -2.23 -36.09 -31.01
CA ASN A 319 -2.21 -37.51 -31.36
C ASN A 319 -2.53 -37.76 -32.83
N ALA A 320 -3.50 -37.04 -33.42
CA ALA A 320 -3.84 -37.19 -34.85
C ALA A 320 -2.63 -36.86 -35.75
N ALA A 321 -1.94 -35.75 -35.49
CA ALA A 321 -0.75 -35.36 -36.25
C ALA A 321 0.44 -36.31 -36.02
N SER A 322 0.70 -36.71 -34.77
CA SER A 322 1.78 -37.65 -34.44
C SER A 322 1.56 -39.04 -35.02
N ASN A 323 0.32 -39.53 -35.04
CA ASN A 323 -0.02 -40.83 -35.61
C ASN A 323 0.29 -40.90 -37.11
N GLU A 324 -0.09 -39.86 -37.86
CA GLU A 324 0.17 -39.80 -39.30
C GLU A 324 1.65 -39.62 -39.63
N TYR A 325 2.38 -38.87 -38.81
CA TYR A 325 3.83 -38.79 -38.94
C TYR A 325 4.51 -40.15 -38.73
N ILE A 326 4.05 -40.95 -37.77
CA ILE A 326 4.58 -42.31 -37.55
C ILE A 326 4.25 -43.24 -38.73
N LYS A 327 3.03 -43.16 -39.26
CA LYS A 327 2.64 -43.91 -40.47
C LYS A 327 3.48 -43.52 -41.68
N PHE A 328 3.80 -42.23 -41.82
CA PHE A 328 4.70 -41.74 -42.86
C PHE A 328 6.11 -42.35 -42.73
N LEU A 329 6.64 -42.50 -41.51
CA LEU A 329 7.99 -43.05 -41.28
C LEU A 329 8.07 -44.58 -41.40
N LYS A 330 7.09 -45.32 -40.85
CA LYS A 330 7.15 -46.78 -40.68
C LYS A 330 6.17 -47.56 -41.55
N GLY A 331 5.33 -46.87 -42.32
CA GLY A 331 4.24 -47.44 -43.10
C GLY A 331 2.93 -47.55 -42.31
N SER A 332 1.84 -47.83 -43.04
CA SER A 332 0.46 -47.86 -42.52
C SER A 332 0.17 -48.95 -41.47
N GLY A 333 1.09 -49.89 -41.25
CA GLY A 333 0.96 -50.95 -40.24
C GLY A 333 1.32 -50.52 -38.82
N VAL A 334 1.79 -49.29 -38.60
CA VAL A 334 2.15 -48.76 -37.28
C VAL A 334 1.21 -47.62 -36.91
N GLU A 335 0.48 -47.78 -35.81
CA GLU A 335 -0.45 -46.79 -35.30
C GLU A 335 -0.19 -46.48 -33.82
N MET A 336 -0.40 -45.22 -33.44
CA MET A 336 -0.34 -44.74 -32.06
C MET A 336 -1.75 -44.46 -31.54
N PHE A 337 -2.30 -45.42 -30.80
CA PHE A 337 -3.64 -45.30 -30.23
C PHE A 337 -3.63 -44.44 -28.95
N LEU A 338 -4.44 -43.38 -28.95
CA LEU A 338 -4.83 -42.65 -27.74
C LEU A 338 -6.24 -43.08 -27.35
N GLN A 339 -6.35 -44.09 -26.48
CA GLN A 339 -7.65 -44.68 -26.10
C GLN A 339 -8.46 -43.76 -25.20
N TYR A 340 -7.82 -43.09 -24.24
CA TYR A 340 -8.51 -42.21 -23.31
C TYR A 340 -7.56 -41.15 -22.74
N VAL A 341 -8.16 -40.09 -22.19
CA VAL A 341 -7.55 -39.17 -21.25
C VAL A 341 -8.25 -39.39 -19.91
N LYS A 342 -7.47 -39.29 -18.82
CA LYS A 342 -7.94 -39.58 -17.47
C LYS A 342 -7.32 -38.60 -16.50
N GLU A 343 -8.17 -38.02 -15.67
CA GLU A 343 -7.77 -37.13 -14.59
C GLU A 343 -7.06 -37.89 -13.45
N MET A 344 -6.24 -37.19 -12.66
CA MET A 344 -5.69 -37.78 -11.44
C MET A 344 -6.78 -37.98 -10.38
N PRO A 345 -6.68 -39.03 -9.52
CA PRO A 345 -7.55 -39.18 -8.37
C PRO A 345 -7.58 -37.92 -7.50
N LYS A 346 -8.77 -37.52 -7.10
CA LYS A 346 -9.01 -36.28 -6.36
C LYS A 346 -9.65 -36.56 -5.00
N VAL A 347 -9.17 -35.89 -3.96
CA VAL A 347 -9.84 -35.85 -2.65
C VAL A 347 -10.99 -34.84 -2.66
N GLY A 348 -12.02 -35.06 -1.85
CA GLY A 348 -13.16 -34.15 -1.75
C GLY A 348 -12.71 -32.75 -1.32
N THR A 349 -12.99 -31.75 -2.15
CA THR A 349 -12.63 -30.36 -1.89
C THR A 349 -13.85 -29.59 -1.42
N LYS A 350 -13.73 -28.89 -0.29
CA LYS A 350 -14.73 -27.90 0.12
C LYS A 350 -14.37 -26.56 -0.53
N LEU A 351 -15.32 -25.93 -1.19
CA LEU A 351 -15.13 -24.55 -1.65
C LEU A 351 -14.99 -23.68 -0.40
N LYS A 352 -13.81 -23.11 -0.19
CA LYS A 352 -13.53 -22.17 0.88
C LYS A 352 -13.01 -20.90 0.25
N PHE A 353 -13.53 -19.76 0.68
CA PHE A 353 -13.11 -18.47 0.19
C PHE A 353 -12.61 -17.65 1.36
N ASP A 354 -11.29 -17.52 1.51
CA ASP A 354 -10.71 -16.76 2.61
C ASP A 354 -10.59 -15.28 2.21
N LEU A 355 -11.58 -14.49 2.60
CA LEU A 355 -11.64 -13.05 2.34
C LEU A 355 -10.42 -12.32 2.93
N SER A 356 -9.90 -12.82 4.06
CA SER A 356 -8.76 -12.23 4.77
C SER A 356 -7.45 -12.42 4.03
N SER A 357 -7.30 -13.51 3.26
CA SER A 357 -6.12 -13.74 2.44
C SER A 357 -6.24 -13.07 1.07
N LEU A 358 -7.44 -12.98 0.50
CA LEU A 358 -7.67 -12.41 -0.83
C LEU A 358 -7.70 -10.87 -0.84
N LEU A 359 -8.48 -10.26 0.06
CA LEU A 359 -8.59 -8.80 0.18
C LEU A 359 -7.74 -8.24 1.32
N GLY A 360 -7.00 -9.11 2.02
CA GLY A 360 -6.15 -8.76 3.16
C GLY A 360 -5.15 -7.67 2.83
N ALA A 361 -4.50 -7.73 1.67
CA ALA A 361 -3.49 -6.74 1.29
C ALA A 361 -4.06 -5.31 1.32
N LEU A 362 -5.20 -5.08 0.66
CA LEU A 362 -5.86 -3.76 0.63
C LEU A 362 -6.32 -3.33 2.03
N PHE A 363 -7.12 -4.16 2.70
CA PHE A 363 -7.71 -3.77 3.99
C PHE A 363 -6.66 -3.61 5.09
N PHE A 364 -5.67 -4.50 5.15
CA PHE A 364 -4.61 -4.42 6.14
C PHE A 364 -3.64 -3.27 5.83
N THR A 365 -3.40 -2.91 4.56
CA THR A 365 -2.65 -1.68 4.23
C THR A 365 -3.34 -0.47 4.86
N TRP A 366 -4.64 -0.30 4.67
CA TRP A 366 -5.37 0.80 5.29
C TRP A 366 -5.30 0.77 6.82
N ILE A 367 -5.49 -0.40 7.44
CA ILE A 367 -5.44 -0.53 8.91
C ILE A 367 -4.08 -0.10 9.45
N VAL A 368 -2.99 -0.56 8.84
CA VAL A 368 -1.64 -0.23 9.29
C VAL A 368 -1.32 1.26 9.04
N GLU A 369 -1.77 1.80 7.91
CA GLU A 369 -1.50 3.19 7.54
C GLU A 369 -2.35 4.23 8.30
N LEU A 370 -3.49 3.86 8.90
CA LEU A 370 -4.36 4.78 9.64
C LEU A 370 -3.68 5.53 10.80
N LEU A 371 -2.56 5.01 11.32
CA LEU A 371 -1.75 5.71 12.33
C LEU A 371 -0.98 6.92 11.74
N PHE A 372 -0.70 6.92 10.44
CA PHE A 372 0.07 7.98 9.79
C PHE A 372 -0.63 9.35 9.89
N PRO A 373 -1.91 9.51 9.50
CA PRO A 373 -2.62 10.77 9.67
C PRO A 373 -2.70 11.24 11.13
N VAL A 374 -2.78 10.32 12.09
CA VAL A 374 -2.83 10.64 13.53
C VAL A 374 -1.52 11.27 13.98
N ILE A 375 -0.38 10.64 13.64
CA ILE A 375 0.96 11.15 13.96
C ILE A 375 1.19 12.49 13.27
N LEU A 376 0.86 12.58 11.97
CA LEU A 376 1.02 13.80 11.18
C LEU A 376 0.19 14.96 11.75
N THR A 377 -1.08 14.73 12.08
CA THR A 377 -1.98 15.73 12.67
C THR A 377 -1.45 16.24 14.00
N TYR A 378 -0.92 15.37 14.86
CA TYR A 378 -0.30 15.77 16.13
C TYR A 378 0.93 16.67 15.92
N LEU A 379 1.85 16.27 15.02
CA LEU A 379 3.06 17.03 14.73
C LEU A 379 2.73 18.41 14.15
N VAL A 380 1.79 18.47 13.21
CA VAL A 380 1.34 19.73 12.60
C VAL A 380 0.56 20.57 13.61
N TYR A 381 -0.17 19.98 14.55
CA TYR A 381 -0.86 20.70 15.62
C TYR A 381 0.13 21.43 16.54
N GLU A 382 1.19 20.75 17.01
CA GLU A 382 2.21 21.39 17.85
C GLU A 382 2.93 22.54 17.12
N LYS A 383 3.09 22.41 15.80
CA LYS A 383 3.69 23.43 14.93
C LYS A 383 2.75 24.61 14.68
N GLN A 384 1.48 24.36 14.35
CA GLN A 384 0.47 25.39 14.12
C GLN A 384 0.26 26.26 15.36
N GLN A 385 0.23 25.63 16.55
CA GLN A 385 0.11 26.33 17.83
C GLN A 385 1.44 26.90 18.34
N LYS A 386 2.54 26.79 17.57
CA LYS A 386 3.87 27.30 17.94
C LYS A 386 4.40 26.77 19.29
N LEU A 387 3.86 25.65 19.77
CA LEU A 387 4.20 25.06 21.07
C LEU A 387 5.66 24.58 21.09
N LYS A 388 6.14 24.01 19.97
CA LYS A 388 7.55 23.63 19.79
C LYS A 388 8.50 24.79 20.03
N ILE A 389 8.17 25.97 19.49
CA ILE A 389 8.98 27.17 19.62
C ILE A 389 8.97 27.68 21.06
N MET A 390 7.80 27.67 21.71
CA MET A 390 7.69 28.03 23.12
C MET A 390 8.56 27.13 24.01
N MET A 391 8.60 25.82 23.75
CA MET A 391 9.47 24.90 24.47
C MET A 391 10.96 25.22 24.23
N LYS A 392 11.35 25.55 22.99
CA LYS A 392 12.73 25.99 22.68
C LYS A 392 13.11 27.28 23.41
N MET A 393 12.21 28.27 23.45
CA MET A 393 12.43 29.54 24.16
C MET A 393 12.67 29.35 25.66
N HIS A 394 12.18 28.25 26.25
CA HIS A 394 12.41 27.89 27.64
C HIS A 394 13.60 26.93 27.85
N GLY A 395 14.43 26.73 26.81
CA GLY A 395 15.69 26.00 26.88
C GLY A 395 15.63 24.53 26.44
N LEU A 396 14.51 24.06 25.85
CA LEU A 396 14.43 22.70 25.31
C LEU A 396 15.32 22.57 24.05
N LYS A 397 16.25 21.61 24.07
CA LYS A 397 17.06 21.28 22.89
C LYS A 397 16.28 20.41 21.90
N ASP A 398 16.68 20.44 20.63
CA ASP A 398 16.02 19.65 19.57
C ASP A 398 16.13 18.13 19.77
N GLY A 399 17.26 17.65 20.30
CA GLY A 399 17.51 16.21 20.52
C GLY A 399 16.50 15.55 21.45
N PRO A 400 16.32 16.03 22.71
CA PRO A 400 15.30 15.50 23.62
C PRO A 400 13.89 15.52 23.06
N TYR A 401 13.53 16.57 22.30
CA TYR A 401 12.22 16.67 21.65
C TYR A 401 12.01 15.54 20.65
N TRP A 402 12.96 15.35 19.73
CA TRP A 402 12.89 14.31 18.70
C TRP A 402 12.88 12.92 19.33
N LEU A 403 13.78 12.64 20.27
CA LEU A 403 13.86 11.32 20.92
C LEU A 403 12.56 10.94 21.63
N ILE A 404 12.00 11.84 22.44
CA ILE A 404 10.78 11.55 23.20
C ILE A 404 9.56 11.49 22.29
N SER A 405 9.47 12.36 21.27
CA SER A 405 8.36 12.32 20.31
C SER A 405 8.40 11.04 19.51
N TYR A 406 9.58 10.63 19.03
CA TYR A 406 9.77 9.36 18.31
C TYR A 406 9.44 8.15 19.19
N ALA A 407 10.01 8.08 20.41
CA ALA A 407 9.75 7.00 21.35
C ALA A 407 8.26 6.90 21.73
N TYR A 408 7.59 8.04 21.85
CA TYR A 408 6.15 8.10 22.11
C TYR A 408 5.34 7.48 20.96
N PHE A 409 5.57 7.94 19.72
CA PHE A 409 4.86 7.39 18.57
C PHE A 409 5.20 5.91 18.32
N PHE A 410 6.45 5.53 18.57
CA PHE A 410 6.87 4.13 18.51
C PHE A 410 6.09 3.27 19.50
N ALA A 411 5.97 3.69 20.77
CA ALA A 411 5.21 2.95 21.77
C ALA A 411 3.71 2.85 21.41
N LEU A 412 3.12 3.94 20.91
CA LEU A 412 1.73 3.97 20.45
C LEU A 412 1.50 2.99 19.29
N SER A 413 2.33 3.09 18.23
CA SER A 413 2.22 2.24 17.05
C SER A 413 2.54 0.78 17.35
N ALA A 414 3.53 0.50 18.19
CA ALA A 414 3.84 -0.87 18.62
C ALA A 414 2.67 -1.49 19.40
N THR A 415 2.05 -0.74 20.32
CA THR A 415 0.87 -1.21 21.06
C THR A 415 -0.29 -1.50 20.10
N TYR A 416 -0.56 -0.59 19.17
CA TYR A 416 -1.60 -0.76 18.14
C TYR A 416 -1.37 -2.02 17.29
N MET A 417 -0.15 -2.23 16.80
CA MET A 417 0.18 -3.37 15.95
C MET A 417 0.18 -4.70 16.70
N ILE A 418 0.65 -4.72 17.96
CA ILE A 418 0.58 -5.92 18.80
C ILE A 418 -0.88 -6.32 19.03
N LEU A 419 -1.76 -5.36 19.37
CA LEU A 419 -3.19 -5.63 19.53
C LEU A 419 -3.80 -6.13 18.21
N PHE A 420 -3.48 -5.49 17.09
CA PHE A 420 -3.99 -5.89 15.78
C PHE A 420 -3.63 -7.35 15.44
N VAL A 421 -2.37 -7.76 15.62
CA VAL A 421 -1.92 -9.14 15.36
C VAL A 421 -2.53 -10.14 16.35
N ILE A 422 -2.58 -9.81 17.65
CA ILE A 422 -3.18 -10.68 18.68
C ILE A 422 -4.67 -10.88 18.40
N PHE A 423 -5.44 -9.82 18.22
CA PHE A 423 -6.87 -9.92 17.94
C PHE A 423 -7.13 -10.60 16.60
N GLY A 424 -6.36 -10.27 15.55
CA GLY A 424 -6.47 -10.95 14.26
C GLY A 424 -6.26 -12.46 14.38
N SER A 425 -5.27 -12.89 15.17
CA SER A 425 -5.01 -14.32 15.43
C SER A 425 -6.08 -14.97 16.31
N LEU A 426 -6.55 -14.31 17.37
CA LEU A 426 -7.59 -14.81 18.28
C LEU A 426 -8.94 -15.00 17.56
N ILE A 427 -9.28 -14.10 16.66
CA ILE A 427 -10.49 -14.15 15.86
C ILE A 427 -10.40 -15.25 14.77
N GLY A 428 -9.20 -15.78 14.51
CA GLY A 428 -8.99 -16.92 13.62
C GLY A 428 -8.70 -16.55 12.17
N LEU A 429 -8.20 -15.34 11.89
CA LEU A 429 -7.80 -14.95 10.55
C LEU A 429 -6.55 -15.75 10.11
N ASP A 430 -6.70 -16.54 9.05
CA ASP A 430 -5.65 -17.42 8.53
C ASP A 430 -4.39 -16.64 8.11
N PHE A 431 -4.57 -15.40 7.63
CA PHE A 431 -3.48 -14.46 7.34
C PHE A 431 -2.45 -14.34 8.47
N PHE A 432 -2.91 -14.16 9.71
CA PHE A 432 -2.02 -14.01 10.87
C PHE A 432 -1.59 -15.36 11.44
N ARG A 433 -2.47 -16.37 11.42
CA ARG A 433 -2.23 -17.67 12.07
C ARG A 433 -1.29 -18.58 11.29
N LYS A 434 -1.35 -18.55 9.96
CA LYS A 434 -0.58 -19.46 9.08
C LYS A 434 0.85 -19.00 8.85
N ASN A 435 1.07 -17.69 8.82
CA ASN A 435 2.37 -17.07 8.61
C ASN A 435 3.19 -17.04 9.90
N ALA A 436 4.52 -17.16 9.82
CA ALA A 436 5.37 -17.13 11.01
C ALA A 436 5.33 -15.76 11.73
N TYR A 437 4.95 -15.76 13.02
CA TYR A 437 4.86 -14.54 13.83
C TYR A 437 6.17 -13.74 13.92
N SER A 438 7.33 -14.41 13.85
CA SER A 438 8.63 -13.75 13.89
C SER A 438 8.88 -12.88 12.65
N ILE A 439 8.44 -13.30 11.46
CA ILE A 439 8.55 -12.50 10.23
C ILE A 439 7.59 -11.33 10.29
N GLN A 440 6.35 -11.57 10.74
CA GLN A 440 5.36 -10.50 10.91
C GLN A 440 5.87 -9.42 11.89
N PHE A 441 6.48 -9.84 13.01
CA PHE A 441 7.07 -8.91 13.97
C PHE A 441 8.16 -8.04 13.34
N VAL A 442 9.11 -8.64 12.62
CA VAL A 442 10.19 -7.89 11.95
C VAL A 442 9.64 -6.95 10.89
N PHE A 443 8.69 -7.41 10.07
CA PHE A 443 8.03 -6.62 9.04
C PHE A 443 7.34 -5.37 9.62
N TYR A 444 6.45 -5.56 10.60
CA TYR A 444 5.74 -4.43 11.21
C TYR A 444 6.67 -3.53 12.03
N PHE A 445 7.70 -4.07 12.67
CA PHE A 445 8.69 -3.26 13.38
C PHE A 445 9.40 -2.29 12.42
N ILE A 446 9.88 -2.77 11.28
CA ILE A 446 10.54 -1.91 10.28
C ILE A 446 9.56 -0.88 9.74
N TYR A 447 8.34 -1.31 9.40
CA TYR A 447 7.32 -0.42 8.84
C TYR A 447 6.88 0.68 9.82
N ILE A 448 6.68 0.37 11.11
CA ILE A 448 6.35 1.39 12.13
C ILE A 448 7.42 2.50 12.15
N ASN A 449 8.70 2.11 12.12
CA ASN A 449 9.80 3.08 12.13
C ASN A 449 9.82 3.94 10.85
N LEU A 450 9.56 3.32 9.69
CA LEU A 450 9.42 4.02 8.42
C LEU A 450 8.24 5.01 8.43
N GLN A 451 7.06 4.58 8.87
CA GLN A 451 5.83 5.38 8.95
C GLN A 451 6.01 6.60 9.85
N ILE A 452 6.65 6.45 11.01
CA ILE A 452 6.97 7.57 11.91
C ILE A 452 7.93 8.54 11.21
N SER A 453 8.99 8.03 10.59
CA SER A 453 9.99 8.85 9.89
C SER A 453 9.36 9.65 8.75
N LEU A 454 8.47 9.03 7.97
CA LEU A 454 7.70 9.69 6.93
C LEU A 454 6.79 10.78 7.52
N ALA A 455 6.10 10.52 8.63
CA ALA A 455 5.25 11.53 9.26
C ALA A 455 6.04 12.76 9.73
N PHE A 456 7.25 12.57 10.28
CA PHE A 456 8.14 13.68 10.63
C PHE A 456 8.56 14.48 9.38
N LEU A 457 8.95 13.80 8.30
CA LEU A 457 9.32 14.46 7.04
C LEU A 457 8.15 15.29 6.49
N VAL A 458 6.99 14.66 6.35
CA VAL A 458 5.79 15.26 5.77
C VAL A 458 5.26 16.43 6.62
N SER A 459 5.36 16.34 7.94
CA SER A 459 4.96 17.43 8.86
C SER A 459 5.73 18.74 8.62
N SER A 460 6.92 18.68 8.04
CA SER A 460 7.73 19.86 7.74
C SER A 460 7.10 20.74 6.65
N PHE A 461 6.33 20.15 5.74
CA PHE A 461 5.70 20.83 4.60
C PHE A 461 4.35 21.47 4.94
N PHE A 462 3.69 21.04 6.02
CA PHE A 462 2.36 21.55 6.39
C PHE A 462 2.42 22.61 7.50
N SER A 463 1.55 23.63 7.37
CA SER A 463 1.32 24.68 8.38
C SER A 463 -0.06 24.59 9.04
N SER A 464 -1.03 23.95 8.39
CA SER A 464 -2.41 23.83 8.84
C SER A 464 -2.76 22.37 9.09
N VAL A 465 -3.30 22.09 10.28
CA VAL A 465 -3.75 20.75 10.67
C VAL A 465 -4.82 20.22 9.71
N LYS A 466 -5.79 21.05 9.30
CA LYS A 466 -6.89 20.62 8.41
C LYS A 466 -6.38 20.06 7.08
N ILE A 467 -5.40 20.75 6.47
CA ILE A 467 -4.81 20.33 5.19
C ILE A 467 -3.99 19.05 5.39
N ALA A 468 -3.19 18.99 6.45
CA ALA A 468 -2.38 17.82 6.76
C ALA A 468 -3.24 16.56 6.99
N THR A 469 -4.37 16.69 7.68
CA THR A 469 -5.30 15.58 7.91
C THR A 469 -5.91 15.08 6.60
N VAL A 470 -6.40 15.98 5.73
CA VAL A 470 -6.98 15.58 4.43
C VAL A 470 -5.94 14.89 3.55
N VAL A 471 -4.75 15.48 3.39
CA VAL A 471 -3.68 14.89 2.58
C VAL A 471 -3.21 13.55 3.18
N GLY A 472 -3.17 13.45 4.51
CA GLY A 472 -2.87 12.20 5.21
C GLY A 472 -3.85 11.09 4.85
N TYR A 473 -5.16 11.34 4.88
CA TYR A 473 -6.15 10.33 4.49
C TYR A 473 -6.14 10.03 3.00
N ILE A 474 -5.92 11.03 2.13
CA ILE A 474 -5.76 10.80 0.69
C ILE A 474 -4.57 9.88 0.43
N TYR A 475 -3.46 10.06 1.15
CA TYR A 475 -2.32 9.16 1.08
C TYR A 475 -2.71 7.74 1.49
N VAL A 476 -3.37 7.54 2.63
CA VAL A 476 -3.79 6.20 3.13
C VAL A 476 -4.71 5.46 2.14
N PHE A 477 -5.76 6.12 1.65
CA PHE A 477 -6.70 5.47 0.74
C PHE A 477 -6.10 5.31 -0.66
N GLY A 478 -5.35 6.33 -1.12
CA GLY A 478 -4.72 6.34 -2.42
C GLY A 478 -3.63 5.28 -2.56
N SER A 479 -2.75 5.12 -1.57
CA SER A 479 -1.70 4.08 -1.54
C SER A 479 -2.31 2.69 -1.62
N GLY A 480 -3.35 2.39 -0.84
CA GLY A 480 -4.02 1.09 -0.85
C GLY A 480 -4.72 0.80 -2.17
N LEU A 481 -5.52 1.74 -2.69
CA LEU A 481 -6.24 1.56 -3.97
C LEU A 481 -5.28 1.44 -5.15
N LEU A 482 -4.25 2.28 -5.22
CA LEU A 482 -3.22 2.18 -6.26
C LEU A 482 -2.39 0.90 -6.08
N GLY A 483 -2.16 0.44 -4.85
CA GLY A 483 -1.57 -0.87 -4.59
C GLY A 483 -2.38 -2.00 -5.23
N GLU A 484 -3.68 -2.05 -4.95
CA GLU A 484 -4.56 -3.12 -5.44
C GLU A 484 -4.81 -3.08 -6.96
N PHE A 485 -5.07 -1.89 -7.52
CA PHE A 485 -5.48 -1.79 -8.93
C PHE A 485 -4.32 -1.54 -9.89
N LEU A 486 -3.18 -1.01 -9.43
CA LEU A 486 -2.04 -0.68 -10.28
C LEU A 486 -0.83 -1.56 -9.95
N LEU A 487 -0.39 -1.59 -8.69
CA LEU A 487 0.85 -2.32 -8.34
C LEU A 487 0.67 -3.83 -8.48
N ARG A 488 -0.46 -4.39 -8.04
CA ARG A 488 -0.77 -5.81 -8.19
C ARG A 488 -0.67 -6.29 -9.64
N PHE A 489 -1.22 -5.52 -10.57
CA PHE A 489 -1.18 -5.84 -12.01
C PHE A 489 0.25 -5.98 -12.53
N PHE A 490 1.14 -5.04 -12.16
CA PHE A 490 2.55 -5.10 -12.57
C PHE A 490 3.37 -6.18 -11.85
N VAL A 491 2.98 -6.53 -10.62
CA VAL A 491 3.64 -7.58 -9.84
C VAL A 491 3.30 -8.98 -10.36
N GLU A 492 2.05 -9.19 -10.80
CA GLU A 492 1.59 -10.47 -11.36
C GLU A 492 2.09 -10.70 -12.80
N ASP A 493 2.42 -9.63 -13.55
CA ASP A 493 2.94 -9.73 -14.91
C ASP A 493 4.43 -10.13 -14.95
N THR A 494 4.69 -11.39 -15.32
CA THR A 494 6.04 -11.93 -15.51
C THR A 494 6.86 -11.25 -16.62
N GLY A 495 6.22 -10.55 -17.55
CA GLY A 495 6.87 -9.81 -18.64
C GLY A 495 7.35 -8.41 -18.23
N PHE A 496 6.91 -7.89 -17.09
CA PHE A 496 7.22 -6.53 -16.66
C PHE A 496 8.64 -6.43 -16.02
N PRO A 497 9.45 -5.41 -16.34
CA PRO A 497 10.79 -5.28 -15.77
C PRO A 497 10.76 -5.06 -14.25
N LYS A 498 11.38 -5.99 -13.50
CA LYS A 498 11.47 -5.95 -12.02
C LYS A 498 12.01 -4.62 -11.48
N GLY A 499 12.91 -3.96 -12.19
CA GLY A 499 13.48 -2.66 -11.78
C GLY A 499 12.45 -1.55 -11.64
N TRP A 500 11.41 -1.52 -12.48
CA TRP A 500 10.34 -0.51 -12.38
C TRP A 500 9.41 -0.76 -11.20
N VAL A 501 9.17 -2.04 -10.86
CA VAL A 501 8.42 -2.40 -9.64
C VAL A 501 9.14 -1.87 -8.40
N VAL A 502 10.47 -2.06 -8.32
CA VAL A 502 11.31 -1.54 -7.23
C VAL A 502 11.23 -0.01 -7.13
N VAL A 503 11.15 0.71 -8.26
CA VAL A 503 11.01 2.18 -8.24
C VAL A 503 9.66 2.63 -7.67
N MET A 504 8.58 1.92 -7.98
CA MET A 504 7.27 2.20 -7.39
C MET A 504 7.28 1.92 -5.88
N GLU A 505 7.97 0.86 -5.45
CA GLU A 505 8.12 0.49 -4.04
C GLU A 505 8.88 1.52 -3.18
N ILE A 506 9.52 2.53 -3.77
CA ILE A 506 10.14 3.68 -3.04
C ILE A 506 9.08 4.56 -2.33
N ILE A 507 7.81 4.39 -2.68
CA ILE A 507 6.71 5.01 -1.93
C ILE A 507 6.37 4.07 -0.77
N PRO A 508 6.51 4.49 0.50
CA PRO A 508 6.34 3.59 1.65
C PRO A 508 5.00 2.87 1.73
N GLY A 509 3.93 3.41 1.13
CA GLY A 509 2.64 2.73 1.10
C GLY A 509 2.58 1.56 0.12
N PHE A 510 3.37 1.64 -0.95
CA PHE A 510 3.50 0.56 -1.94
C PHE A 510 4.40 -0.57 -1.43
N SER A 511 5.48 -0.25 -0.70
CA SER A 511 6.30 -1.29 -0.04
C SER A 511 5.50 -2.04 1.04
N LEU A 512 4.64 -1.35 1.80
CA LEU A 512 3.70 -2.01 2.72
C LEU A 512 2.74 -2.94 1.99
N TYR A 513 2.05 -2.43 0.96
CA TYR A 513 1.10 -3.22 0.19
C TYR A 513 1.75 -4.47 -0.38
N ARG A 514 2.95 -4.35 -0.97
CA ARG A 514 3.68 -5.49 -1.53
C ARG A 514 3.98 -6.56 -0.48
N GLY A 515 4.44 -6.17 0.71
CA GLY A 515 4.73 -7.11 1.79
C GLY A 515 3.47 -7.82 2.32
N LEU A 516 2.36 -7.08 2.47
CA LEU A 516 1.07 -7.65 2.87
C LEU A 516 0.47 -8.56 1.79
N TYR A 517 0.67 -8.23 0.53
CA TYR A 517 0.29 -9.07 -0.61
C TYR A 517 1.03 -10.42 -0.57
N GLU A 518 2.35 -10.43 -0.33
CA GLU A 518 3.11 -11.67 -0.18
C GLU A 518 2.61 -12.51 1.00
N PHE A 519 2.35 -11.90 2.16
CA PHE A 519 1.73 -12.62 3.28
C PHE A 519 0.37 -13.22 2.92
N GLY A 520 -0.46 -12.50 2.16
CA GLY A 520 -1.77 -12.96 1.70
C GLY A 520 -1.68 -14.14 0.75
N GLN A 521 -0.75 -14.08 -0.21
CA GLN A 521 -0.55 -15.16 -1.18
C GLN A 521 -0.04 -16.45 -0.51
N TYR A 522 0.94 -16.35 0.38
CA TYR A 522 1.43 -17.52 1.12
C TYR A 522 0.41 -18.07 2.12
N ALA A 523 -0.44 -17.23 2.72
CA ALA A 523 -1.54 -17.68 3.56
C ALA A 523 -2.61 -18.42 2.74
N SER A 524 -2.99 -17.87 1.59
CA SER A 524 -3.96 -18.46 0.66
C SER A 524 -3.47 -19.79 0.08
N ALA A 525 -2.22 -19.83 -0.40
CA ALA A 525 -1.58 -21.05 -0.90
C ALA A 525 -1.46 -22.10 0.21
N GLY A 526 -1.05 -21.70 1.42
CA GLY A 526 -0.97 -22.58 2.58
C GLY A 526 -2.33 -23.16 2.99
N ASN A 527 -3.41 -22.38 2.89
CA ASN A 527 -4.76 -22.85 3.17
C ASN A 527 -5.23 -23.85 2.10
N SER A 528 -5.01 -23.53 0.84
CA SER A 528 -5.41 -24.34 -0.32
C SER A 528 -4.66 -25.67 -0.39
N MET A 529 -3.36 -25.67 -0.07
CA MET A 529 -2.51 -26.87 -0.08
C MET A 529 -2.52 -27.64 1.26
N GLY A 530 -3.19 -27.12 2.30
CA GLY A 530 -3.17 -27.71 3.64
C GLY A 530 -1.81 -27.61 4.35
N THR A 531 -0.93 -26.72 3.90
CA THR A 531 0.42 -26.52 4.43
C THR A 531 0.50 -25.29 5.36
N THR A 532 1.71 -24.97 5.81
CA THR A 532 2.00 -23.75 6.58
C THR A 532 2.20 -22.55 5.64
N GLY A 533 1.91 -21.33 6.12
CA GLY A 533 2.21 -20.10 5.39
C GLY A 533 3.71 -19.78 5.35
N MET A 534 4.05 -18.51 5.12
CA MET A 534 5.43 -18.06 4.91
C MET A 534 6.33 -18.32 6.14
N LYS A 535 7.49 -18.93 5.89
CA LYS A 535 8.57 -19.17 6.85
C LYS A 535 9.86 -18.47 6.41
N TRP A 536 10.84 -18.36 7.33
CA TRP A 536 12.13 -17.71 7.05
C TRP A 536 12.88 -18.34 5.89
N SER A 537 12.78 -19.66 5.73
CA SER A 537 13.37 -20.39 4.60
C SER A 537 12.80 -19.99 3.24
N ASN A 538 11.57 -19.47 3.19
CA ASN A 538 10.93 -19.07 1.94
C ASN A 538 11.38 -17.69 1.45
N LEU A 539 12.11 -16.92 2.26
CA LEU A 539 12.60 -15.60 1.86
C LEU A 539 13.72 -15.67 0.82
N ASP A 540 14.35 -16.84 0.66
CA ASP A 540 15.40 -17.08 -0.34
C ASP A 540 14.84 -17.57 -1.69
N ASP A 541 13.52 -17.80 -1.79
CA ASP A 541 12.87 -18.19 -3.04
C ASP A 541 12.89 -17.02 -4.05
N SER A 542 13.31 -17.28 -5.28
CA SER A 542 13.44 -16.26 -6.35
C SER A 542 12.10 -15.69 -6.83
N LEU A 543 11.00 -16.37 -6.52
CA LEU A 543 9.62 -15.96 -6.77
C LEU A 543 9.05 -15.10 -5.62
N ASN A 544 9.68 -15.10 -4.45
CA ASN A 544 9.22 -14.37 -3.28
C ASN A 544 9.77 -12.92 -3.27
N GLY A 545 8.88 -11.93 -3.27
CA GLY A 545 9.26 -10.52 -3.17
C GLY A 545 9.66 -10.05 -1.76
N MET A 546 9.34 -10.82 -0.71
CA MET A 546 9.40 -10.36 0.68
C MET A 546 10.80 -9.91 1.12
N ARG A 547 11.86 -10.61 0.69
CA ARG A 547 13.24 -10.24 1.02
C ARG A 547 13.61 -8.88 0.44
N VAL A 548 13.23 -8.62 -0.81
CA VAL A 548 13.49 -7.34 -1.49
C VAL A 548 12.73 -6.21 -0.80
N VAL A 549 11.45 -6.43 -0.48
CA VAL A 549 10.61 -5.46 0.23
C VAL A 549 11.19 -5.09 1.60
N LEU A 550 11.65 -6.08 2.39
CA LEU A 550 12.29 -5.83 3.68
C LEU A 550 13.57 -4.99 3.54
N ILE A 551 14.40 -5.26 2.53
CA ILE A 551 15.61 -4.47 2.27
C ILE A 551 15.24 -3.04 1.89
N ILE A 552 14.26 -2.85 0.99
CA ILE A 552 13.80 -1.53 0.57
C ILE A 552 13.31 -0.73 1.76
N MET A 553 12.41 -1.27 2.59
CA MET A 553 11.89 -0.54 3.76
C MET A 553 12.98 -0.14 4.77
N VAL A 554 14.02 -0.97 4.96
CA VAL A 554 15.17 -0.61 5.82
C VAL A 554 15.98 0.53 5.20
N VAL A 555 16.23 0.49 3.89
CA VAL A 555 16.93 1.55 3.16
C VAL A 555 16.13 2.86 3.18
N GLU A 556 14.82 2.78 2.91
CA GLU A 556 13.90 3.92 3.00
C GLU A 556 13.93 4.53 4.40
N TRP A 557 13.84 3.71 5.45
CA TRP A 557 13.90 4.20 6.82
C TRP A 557 15.24 4.90 7.12
N ALA A 558 16.36 4.30 6.70
CA ALA A 558 17.69 4.86 6.88
C ALA A 558 17.91 6.19 6.14
N ILE A 559 17.19 6.44 5.03
CA ILE A 559 17.26 7.68 4.25
C ILE A 559 16.26 8.73 4.76
N VAL A 560 15.01 8.33 4.97
CA VAL A 560 13.89 9.23 5.31
C VAL A 560 14.08 9.84 6.71
N LEU A 561 14.61 9.10 7.69
CA LEU A 561 14.78 9.63 9.05
C LEU A 561 15.82 10.77 9.13
N PRO A 562 17.06 10.63 8.59
CA PRO A 562 18.00 11.76 8.51
C PRO A 562 17.48 12.91 7.65
N LEU A 563 16.80 12.61 6.54
CA LEU A 563 16.19 13.63 5.68
C LEU A 563 15.11 14.41 6.43
N ALA A 564 14.27 13.75 7.21
CA ALA A 564 13.25 14.39 8.06
C ALA A 564 13.90 15.35 9.06
N PHE A 565 14.97 14.91 9.72
CA PHE A 565 15.71 15.75 10.66
C PHE A 565 16.35 16.96 9.95
N TYR A 566 16.93 16.76 8.77
CA TYR A 566 17.52 17.84 7.97
C TYR A 566 16.48 18.87 7.54
N VAL A 567 15.36 18.42 6.97
CA VAL A 567 14.29 19.30 6.47
C VAL A 567 13.63 20.07 7.60
N ASP A 568 13.41 19.48 8.79
CA ASP A 568 12.87 20.20 9.96
C ASP A 568 13.79 21.34 10.44
N GLN A 569 15.11 21.19 10.29
CA GLN A 569 16.09 22.22 10.69
C GLN A 569 16.20 23.36 9.65
N VAL A 570 15.97 23.07 8.37
CA VAL A 570 16.10 24.04 7.27
C VAL A 570 14.78 24.74 6.93
N SER A 571 13.65 24.07 7.18
CA SER A 571 12.34 24.54 6.72
C SER A 571 11.91 25.84 7.42
N PRO A 572 11.52 26.88 6.65
CA PRO A 572 11.06 28.16 7.22
C PRO A 572 9.73 28.02 7.97
N LEU A 573 8.95 26.97 7.66
CA LEU A 573 7.72 26.64 8.39
C LEU A 573 8.00 26.08 9.80
N GLY A 574 9.21 25.62 10.11
CA GLY A 574 9.59 25.00 11.40
C GLY A 574 9.69 25.96 12.59
N GLY A 575 9.46 27.26 12.37
CA GLY A 575 9.30 28.26 13.43
C GLY A 575 10.57 28.57 14.25
N GLY A 576 11.73 28.05 13.84
CA GLY A 576 13.02 28.36 14.46
C GLY A 576 13.96 29.10 13.50
N PHE A 577 15.09 29.55 14.04
CA PHE A 577 16.20 30.10 13.26
C PHE A 577 16.57 29.17 12.11
N ARG A 578 16.62 29.71 10.89
CA ARG A 578 17.14 29.02 9.70
C ARG A 578 18.62 28.67 9.96
N LYS A 579 18.92 27.41 10.27
CA LYS A 579 20.31 26.94 10.22
C LYS A 579 20.73 26.92 8.76
N ASN A 580 21.97 27.32 8.49
CA ASN A 580 22.50 27.26 7.12
C ASN A 580 22.36 25.83 6.58
N PRO A 581 21.96 25.63 5.30
CA PRO A 581 21.81 24.31 4.68
C PRO A 581 23.06 23.41 4.81
N PHE A 582 24.24 24.02 5.01
CA PHE A 582 25.54 23.35 5.19
C PHE A 582 26.00 23.25 6.65
N PHE A 583 25.12 23.40 7.65
CA PHE A 583 25.48 23.38 9.08
C PHE A 583 26.27 22.13 9.50
N PHE A 584 26.01 20.97 8.87
CA PHE A 584 26.73 19.71 9.15
C PHE A 584 28.22 19.72 8.73
N LEU A 585 28.62 20.51 7.73
CA LEU A 585 30.04 20.65 7.36
C LEU A 585 30.87 21.44 8.40
N GLY A 586 30.21 22.06 9.38
CA GLY A 586 30.88 22.74 10.50
C GLY A 586 31.50 21.81 11.53
N CYS A 587 31.10 20.53 11.60
CA CYS A 587 31.58 19.57 12.60
C CYS A 587 33.07 19.19 12.46
N PHE A 588 33.71 19.50 11.33
CA PHE A 588 35.14 19.23 11.09
C PHE A 588 36.06 20.42 11.32
N LYS A 589 35.55 21.60 11.66
CA LYS A 589 36.39 22.75 12.02
C LYS A 589 36.49 22.87 13.54
N LYS A 590 37.59 22.36 14.11
CA LYS A 590 38.05 22.79 15.44
C LYS A 590 38.19 24.31 15.40
N SER A 591 37.51 25.00 16.30
CA SER A 591 37.63 26.45 16.45
C SER A 591 39.08 26.81 16.79
N PRO A 592 39.80 27.64 16.01
CA PRO A 592 40.94 28.33 16.56
C PRO A 592 40.41 29.39 17.53
N LEU A 593 41.04 29.50 18.70
CA LEU A 593 41.02 30.72 19.50
C LEU A 593 41.44 31.88 18.59
N SER A 594 40.47 32.61 18.05
CA SER A 594 40.74 33.79 17.24
C SER A 594 40.50 35.02 18.08
N LEU A 595 41.61 35.63 18.50
CA LEU A 595 41.70 37.02 18.90
C LEU A 595 41.32 37.86 17.68
N ARG A 596 40.02 38.13 17.48
CA ARG A 596 39.54 38.81 16.28
C ARG A 596 39.61 40.32 16.46
N ARG A 597 40.66 40.91 15.89
CA ARG A 597 40.81 42.35 15.67
C ARG A 597 39.67 42.84 14.76
N TYR A 598 38.87 43.78 15.24
CA TYR A 598 37.81 44.43 14.47
C TYR A 598 38.42 45.21 13.29
N SER A 599 38.00 44.90 12.06
CA SER A 599 38.29 45.73 10.89
C SER A 599 37.05 46.55 10.53
N PHE A 600 37.17 47.86 10.63
CA PHE A 600 36.15 48.83 10.22
C PHE A 600 36.06 48.84 8.68
N GLY A 601 35.12 48.08 8.13
CA GLY A 601 34.78 48.09 6.71
C GLY A 601 33.72 49.14 6.43
N ARG A 602 34.16 50.36 6.10
CA ARG A 602 33.30 51.48 5.67
C ARG A 602 32.64 51.11 4.34
N GLN A 603 31.44 50.55 4.38
CA GLN A 603 30.65 50.23 3.20
C GLN A 603 29.72 51.40 2.89
N GLY A 604 30.00 52.12 1.79
CA GLY A 604 29.26 53.29 1.36
C GLY A 604 27.77 53.00 1.19
N SER A 605 26.95 53.65 2.00
CA SER A 605 25.50 53.70 1.82
C SER A 605 25.13 54.93 1.03
N LYS A 606 24.26 54.78 0.02
CA LYS A 606 23.54 55.91 -0.59
C LYS A 606 22.85 56.67 0.53
N VAL A 607 23.24 57.93 0.70
CA VAL A 607 22.72 58.85 1.69
C VAL A 607 21.28 59.20 1.31
N VAL A 608 20.31 58.57 1.98
CA VAL A 608 18.98 59.16 2.16
C VAL A 608 19.06 59.90 3.50
N VAL A 609 19.02 61.22 3.44
CA VAL A 609 18.99 62.09 4.61
C VAL A 609 17.56 62.00 5.19
N GLU A 610 17.31 61.06 6.09
CA GLU A 610 16.23 61.20 7.06
C GLU A 610 16.75 62.11 8.20
N MET A 611 15.99 63.14 8.56
CA MET A 611 16.25 63.91 9.79
C MET A 611 16.02 62.98 10.98
N ASP A 612 17.06 62.23 11.36
CA ASP A 612 17.03 61.40 12.55
C ASP A 612 16.90 62.27 13.80
N ASN A 613 16.07 61.84 14.75
CA ASN A 613 15.87 62.51 16.03
C ASN A 613 17.23 62.64 16.76
N PRO A 614 17.59 63.78 17.37
CA PRO A 614 18.89 63.96 18.01
C PRO A 614 19.18 62.90 19.08
N ASP A 615 18.15 62.46 19.80
CA ASP A 615 18.24 61.39 20.81
C ASP A 615 18.64 60.03 20.19
N ALA A 616 18.17 59.73 18.97
CA ALA A 616 18.48 58.48 18.29
C ALA A 616 19.92 58.45 17.74
N VAL A 617 20.43 59.62 17.34
CA VAL A 617 21.84 59.78 16.94
C VAL A 617 22.76 59.66 18.16
N GLN A 618 22.40 60.29 19.27
CA GLN A 618 23.16 60.21 20.52
C GLN A 618 23.22 58.77 21.06
N GLU A 619 22.08 58.06 21.11
CA GLU A 619 22.04 56.66 21.54
C GLU A 619 22.88 55.75 20.62
N ARG A 620 22.92 56.06 19.32
CA ARG A 620 23.75 55.32 18.36
C ARG A 620 25.24 55.52 18.61
N GLU A 621 25.68 56.74 18.94
CA GLU A 621 27.07 57.01 19.35
C GLU A 621 27.42 56.27 20.65
N VAL A 622 26.50 56.22 21.62
CA VAL A 622 26.66 55.45 22.87
C VAL A 622 26.82 53.96 22.58
N VAL A 623 25.99 53.39 21.70
CA VAL A 623 26.10 51.99 21.28
C VAL A 623 27.43 51.71 20.57
N GLU A 624 27.87 52.60 19.68
CA GLU A 624 29.16 52.47 18.98
C GLU A 624 30.35 52.49 19.95
N GLN A 625 30.30 53.31 21.00
CA GLN A 625 31.30 53.32 22.07
C GLN A 625 31.27 52.03 22.91
N LEU A 626 30.07 51.57 23.29
CA LEU A 626 29.89 50.36 24.10
C LEU A 626 30.27 49.06 23.36
N LEU A 627 30.29 49.07 22.03
CA LEU A 627 30.80 47.96 21.21
C LEU A 627 32.33 47.81 21.29
N LEU A 628 33.05 48.88 21.64
CA LEU A 628 34.52 48.91 21.76
C LEU A 628 35.01 48.47 23.15
N GLU A 629 34.16 48.57 24.18
CA GLU A 629 34.44 48.09 25.54
C GLU A 629 34.00 46.63 25.76
N PRO A 630 34.55 45.90 26.75
CA PRO A 630 34.03 44.58 27.10
C PRO A 630 32.56 44.70 27.54
N ILE A 631 31.65 44.04 26.79
CA ILE A 631 30.17 44.07 26.86
C ILE A 631 29.59 43.56 28.22
N ALA A 632 30.40 43.52 29.28
CA ALA A 632 30.09 42.87 30.55
C ALA A 632 28.95 43.54 31.33
N ASN A 633 28.69 44.84 31.15
CA ASN A 633 27.72 45.60 31.96
C ASN A 633 26.34 45.82 31.32
N GLN A 634 26.18 45.57 30.02
CA GLN A 634 24.88 45.73 29.34
C GLN A 634 24.08 44.42 29.35
N ALA A 635 22.76 44.52 29.54
CA ALA A 635 21.85 43.38 29.41
C ALA A 635 21.52 43.12 27.95
N ILE A 636 21.19 44.19 27.20
CA ILE A 636 20.86 44.14 25.77
C ILE A 636 21.63 45.26 25.07
N LEU A 637 22.24 44.95 23.93
CA LEU A 637 22.90 45.91 23.04
C LEU A 637 22.47 45.61 21.61
N SER A 638 21.71 46.50 20.99
CA SER A 638 21.27 46.42 19.60
C SER A 638 22.11 47.38 18.77
N ASP A 639 22.70 46.90 17.67
CA ASP A 639 23.47 47.71 16.72
C ASP A 639 22.78 47.69 15.35
N ASN A 640 22.18 48.84 15.00
CA ASN A 640 21.60 49.12 13.69
C ASN A 640 20.68 47.99 13.18
N LEU A 641 19.83 47.46 14.06
CA LEU A 641 19.00 46.29 13.78
C LEU A 641 17.87 46.66 12.81
N LYS A 642 17.83 46.02 11.64
CA LYS A 642 16.83 46.29 10.57
C LYS A 642 15.97 45.08 10.29
N LYS A 643 14.68 45.33 9.99
CA LYS A 643 13.77 44.31 9.46
C LYS A 643 12.99 44.83 8.27
N VAL A 644 13.09 44.12 7.15
CA VAL A 644 12.28 44.31 5.95
C VAL A 644 11.46 43.05 5.71
N TYR A 645 10.16 43.21 5.51
CA TYR A 645 9.28 42.15 5.01
C TYR A 645 9.04 42.41 3.52
N HIS A 646 9.47 41.47 2.69
CA HIS A 646 9.28 41.61 1.25
C HIS A 646 7.80 41.49 0.90
N GLY A 647 7.35 42.36 0.00
CA GLY A 647 5.98 42.33 -0.48
C GLY A 647 5.67 41.05 -1.27
N LYS A 648 4.45 40.54 -1.12
CA LYS A 648 3.88 39.51 -1.99
C LYS A 648 2.69 40.12 -2.75
N ASP A 649 2.42 39.57 -3.93
CA ASP A 649 1.25 39.94 -4.75
C ASP A 649 1.25 41.42 -5.18
N GLY A 650 2.40 41.93 -5.61
CA GLY A 650 2.55 43.31 -6.13
C GLY A 650 2.65 44.40 -5.06
N ASN A 651 2.61 44.07 -3.77
CA ASN A 651 2.81 45.04 -2.69
C ASN A 651 4.28 45.47 -2.56
N PRO A 652 4.58 46.72 -2.16
CA PRO A 652 5.95 47.17 -1.89
C PRO A 652 6.50 46.54 -0.60
N ASP A 653 7.83 46.47 -0.52
CA ASP A 653 8.54 46.00 0.66
C ASP A 653 8.21 46.86 1.88
N LYS A 654 7.81 46.20 2.98
CA LYS A 654 7.46 46.86 4.24
C LYS A 654 8.65 46.86 5.19
N LEU A 655 9.25 48.02 5.36
CA LEU A 655 10.35 48.22 6.30
C LEU A 655 9.80 48.40 7.72
N ALA A 656 9.89 47.34 8.53
CA ALA A 656 9.27 47.27 9.86
C ALA A 656 10.16 47.81 10.98
N VAL A 657 11.49 47.73 10.86
CA VAL A 657 12.44 48.32 11.82
C VAL A 657 13.56 49.00 11.03
N ARG A 658 13.79 50.29 11.27
CA ARG A 658 14.66 51.19 10.48
C ARG A 658 16.11 51.30 10.95
N GLY A 659 16.67 50.30 11.63
CA GLY A 659 18.07 50.35 12.09
C GLY A 659 18.15 50.86 13.51
N LEU A 660 17.52 50.13 14.42
CA LEU A 660 17.43 50.51 15.83
C LEU A 660 18.75 50.18 16.54
N SER A 661 19.40 51.21 17.08
CA SER A 661 20.50 51.09 18.04
C SER A 661 19.96 51.40 19.44
N LEU A 662 20.24 50.51 20.40
CA LEU A 662 19.70 50.60 21.75
C LEU A 662 20.61 49.88 22.75
N ALA A 663 20.98 50.53 23.86
CA ALA A 663 21.68 49.91 24.98
C ALA A 663 20.79 49.88 26.24
N ILE A 664 20.60 48.71 26.83
CA ILE A 664 19.82 48.53 28.07
C ILE A 664 20.73 47.97 29.18
N PRO A 665 20.99 48.75 30.25
CA PRO A 665 21.73 48.28 31.41
C PRO A 665 21.03 47.15 32.17
N LYS A 666 21.80 46.37 32.93
CA LYS A 666 21.24 45.33 33.81
C LYS A 666 20.36 45.94 34.90
N GLY A 667 19.23 45.30 35.17
CA GLY A 667 18.31 45.69 36.25
C GLY A 667 17.35 46.84 35.92
N GLN A 668 17.39 47.41 34.71
CA GLN A 668 16.41 48.41 34.27
C GLN A 668 15.15 47.76 33.69
N CYS A 669 13.99 48.37 33.97
CA CYS A 669 12.73 48.07 33.28
C CYS A 669 12.58 49.00 32.08
N PHE A 670 12.60 48.43 30.87
CA PHE A 670 12.51 49.18 29.62
C PHE A 670 11.17 48.92 28.92
N GLY A 671 10.44 49.98 28.58
CA GLY A 671 9.15 49.91 27.88
C GLY A 671 9.23 50.55 26.50
N MET A 672 8.86 49.79 25.45
CA MET A 672 8.68 50.35 24.10
C MET A 672 7.24 50.80 23.89
N LEU A 673 7.03 52.11 23.82
CA LEU A 673 5.74 52.73 23.49
C LEU A 673 5.73 53.21 22.04
N GLY A 674 4.57 53.13 21.38
CA GLY A 674 4.36 53.71 20.06
C GLY A 674 3.04 53.27 19.44
N PRO A 675 2.63 53.84 18.30
CA PRO A 675 1.39 53.47 17.62
C PRO A 675 1.45 52.04 17.04
N ASN A 676 0.28 51.46 16.73
CA ASN A 676 0.20 50.19 16.00
C ASN A 676 0.90 50.31 14.65
N GLY A 677 1.73 49.33 14.30
CA GLY A 677 2.54 49.35 13.08
C GLY A 677 3.93 49.96 13.21
N ALA A 678 4.31 50.54 14.36
CA ALA A 678 5.64 51.13 14.59
C ALA A 678 6.81 50.11 14.67
N GLY A 679 6.56 48.80 14.48
CA GLY A 679 7.62 47.79 14.46
C GLY A 679 7.96 47.12 15.81
N LYS A 680 7.32 47.51 16.92
CA LYS A 680 7.55 46.94 18.27
C LYS A 680 7.57 45.41 18.31
N THR A 681 6.51 44.78 17.80
CA THR A 681 6.41 43.30 17.77
C THR A 681 7.48 42.68 16.88
N SER A 682 7.91 43.35 15.81
CA SER A 682 9.00 42.86 14.94
C SER A 682 10.35 42.95 15.64
N PHE A 683 10.61 44.02 16.39
CA PHE A 683 11.82 44.15 17.20
C PHE A 683 11.88 43.06 18.28
N ILE A 684 10.82 42.91 19.08
CA ILE A 684 10.75 41.84 20.09
C ILE A 684 10.93 40.47 19.43
N SER A 685 10.24 40.20 18.32
CA SER A 685 10.37 38.92 17.58
C SER A 685 11.80 38.64 17.09
N MET A 686 12.59 39.67 16.75
CA MET A 686 14.01 39.51 16.42
C MET A 686 14.85 39.22 17.67
N MET A 687 14.63 39.97 18.76
CA MET A 687 15.36 39.79 20.01
C MET A 687 15.11 38.42 20.66
N ILE A 688 13.89 37.91 20.55
CA ILE A 688 13.49 36.59 21.07
C ILE A 688 13.71 35.47 20.04
N GLY A 689 14.25 35.77 18.86
CA GLY A 689 14.64 34.75 17.89
C GLY A 689 13.54 34.08 17.08
N LEU A 690 12.33 34.63 17.05
CA LEU A 690 11.25 34.15 16.18
C LEU A 690 11.46 34.55 14.72
N ILE A 691 12.13 35.68 14.48
CA ILE A 691 12.32 36.25 13.14
C ILE A 691 13.78 36.68 13.01
N PRO A 692 14.52 36.28 11.96
CA PRO A 692 15.88 36.75 11.78
C PRO A 692 15.90 38.23 11.34
N PRO A 693 16.87 39.03 11.83
CA PRO A 693 17.07 40.39 11.34
C PRO A 693 17.54 40.41 9.89
N THR A 694 17.12 41.43 9.12
CA THR A 694 17.53 41.63 7.72
C THR A 694 18.96 42.18 7.66
N SER A 695 19.32 43.09 8.56
CA SER A 695 20.70 43.58 8.76
C SER A 695 20.89 44.07 10.20
N GLY A 696 22.12 44.39 10.58
CA GLY A 696 22.49 44.73 11.96
C GLY A 696 22.64 43.49 12.85
N THR A 697 22.98 43.69 14.11
CA THR A 697 23.14 42.62 15.10
C THR A 697 22.65 43.06 16.47
N ALA A 698 22.46 42.10 17.39
CA ALA A 698 22.17 42.40 18.77
C ALA A 698 22.86 41.39 19.70
N TYR A 699 23.22 41.86 20.89
CA TYR A 699 23.89 41.10 21.93
C TYR A 699 23.02 41.08 23.19
N VAL A 700 22.88 39.90 23.78
CA VAL A 700 22.20 39.70 25.06
C VAL A 700 23.21 39.12 26.04
N HIS A 701 23.56 39.87 27.08
CA HIS A 701 24.68 39.55 27.98
C HIS A 701 25.97 39.17 27.23
N GLY A 702 26.29 39.91 26.16
CA GLY A 702 27.46 39.66 25.31
C GLY A 702 27.33 38.48 24.34
N MET A 703 26.19 37.79 24.29
CA MET A 703 25.91 36.71 23.33
C MET A 703 25.17 37.25 22.11
N ASP A 704 25.68 36.99 20.90
CA ASP A 704 25.05 37.41 19.65
C ASP A 704 23.77 36.59 19.37
N ILE A 705 22.67 37.28 19.06
CA ILE A 705 21.35 36.67 18.74
C ILE A 705 21.39 35.77 17.49
N LYS A 706 22.35 35.95 16.57
CA LYS A 706 22.49 35.15 15.35
C LYS A 706 23.22 33.84 15.58
N THR A 707 24.21 33.82 16.48
CA THR A 707 25.09 32.65 16.66
C THR A 707 24.84 31.89 17.97
N ASN A 708 24.37 32.56 19.02
CA ASN A 708 24.34 32.02 20.38
C ASN A 708 22.91 31.93 20.96
N MET A 709 21.89 31.88 20.12
CA MET A 709 20.49 31.91 20.58
C MET A 709 20.12 30.79 21.57
N ASP A 710 20.62 29.57 21.36
CA ASP A 710 20.36 28.45 22.27
C ASP A 710 20.85 28.72 23.70
N ALA A 711 21.97 29.44 23.85
CA ALA A 711 22.48 29.87 25.15
C ALA A 711 21.64 31.00 25.74
N ILE A 712 21.20 31.96 24.91
CA ILE A 712 20.33 33.07 25.32
C ILE A 712 19.01 32.53 25.91
N TYR A 713 18.38 31.53 25.28
CA TYR A 713 17.13 30.92 25.77
C TYR A 713 17.23 30.29 27.17
N THR A 714 18.41 29.84 27.59
CA THR A 714 18.57 29.30 28.95
C THR A 714 18.39 30.38 30.01
N THR A 715 18.82 31.61 29.73
CA THR A 715 18.80 32.75 30.65
C THR A 715 17.58 33.66 30.51
N MET A 716 16.74 33.41 29.50
CA MET A 716 15.63 34.25 29.11
C MET A 716 14.28 33.74 29.64
N GLY A 717 13.40 34.66 30.01
CA GLY A 717 11.95 34.43 30.17
C GLY A 717 11.17 35.11 29.05
N VAL A 718 10.22 34.44 28.41
CA VAL A 718 9.42 35.03 27.31
C VAL A 718 7.94 34.84 27.57
N CYS A 719 7.20 35.95 27.57
CA CYS A 719 5.75 35.97 27.55
C CYS A 719 5.27 36.49 26.16
N PRO A 720 4.95 35.58 25.22
CA PRO A 720 4.52 35.94 23.87
C PRO A 720 3.17 36.68 23.89
N GLN A 721 2.83 37.35 22.79
CA GLN A 721 1.61 38.17 22.70
C GLN A 721 0.35 37.31 22.70
N HIS A 722 0.42 36.15 22.05
CA HIS A 722 -0.63 35.12 22.12
C HIS A 722 -0.24 34.06 23.15
N ASP A 723 -1.20 33.64 23.97
CA ASP A 723 -0.99 32.61 24.99
C ASP A 723 -0.82 31.23 24.33
N LEU A 724 0.41 30.74 24.29
CA LEU A 724 0.78 29.45 23.67
C LEU A 724 0.63 28.30 24.67
N LEU A 725 -0.59 28.00 25.11
CA LEU A 725 -0.84 27.04 26.20
C LEU A 725 -1.49 25.74 25.69
N TRP A 726 -1.21 24.62 26.35
CA TRP A 726 -1.95 23.37 26.11
C TRP A 726 -3.29 23.41 26.83
N GLU A 727 -4.38 23.48 26.08
CA GLU A 727 -5.72 23.61 26.67
C GLU A 727 -6.13 22.44 27.58
N THR A 728 -5.57 21.25 27.35
CA THR A 728 -5.86 20.03 28.11
C THR A 728 -5.07 19.91 29.43
N LEU A 729 -3.98 20.67 29.59
CA LEU A 729 -3.16 20.68 30.81
C LEU A 729 -3.69 21.72 31.83
N THR A 730 -3.42 21.51 33.11
CA THR A 730 -3.77 22.44 34.19
C THR A 730 -2.73 23.55 34.33
N GLY A 731 -3.09 24.67 34.96
CA GLY A 731 -2.12 25.74 35.23
C GLY A 731 -0.88 25.25 35.98
N ARG A 732 -1.08 24.44 37.02
CA ARG A 732 -0.01 23.82 37.81
C ARG A 732 0.89 22.92 36.98
N GLU A 733 0.33 22.09 36.11
CA GLU A 733 1.12 21.21 35.23
C GLU A 733 1.98 21.99 34.23
N HIS A 734 1.50 23.13 33.72
CA HIS A 734 2.29 24.00 32.85
C HIS A 734 3.51 24.55 33.58
N VAL A 735 3.29 25.20 34.73
CA VAL A 735 4.39 25.80 35.51
C VAL A 735 5.37 24.71 35.96
N MET A 736 4.87 23.53 36.34
CA MET A 736 5.72 22.40 36.72
C MET A 736 6.55 21.87 35.54
N PHE A 737 5.99 21.83 34.34
CA PHE A 737 6.70 21.43 33.12
C PHE A 737 7.84 22.41 32.78
N TYR A 738 7.55 23.70 32.73
CA TYR A 738 8.57 24.72 32.43
C TYR A 738 9.61 24.87 33.54
N GLY A 739 9.22 24.72 34.81
CA GLY A 739 10.16 24.68 35.92
C GLY A 739 11.18 23.53 35.79
N ARG A 740 10.76 22.34 35.35
CA ARG A 740 11.67 21.22 35.07
C ARG A 740 12.62 21.50 33.91
N LEU A 741 12.16 22.20 32.86
CA LEU A 741 13.02 22.63 31.76
C LEU A 741 14.11 23.62 32.22
N LYS A 742 13.79 24.45 33.22
CA LYS A 742 14.73 25.33 33.92
C LYS A 742 15.52 24.63 35.05
N ASN A 743 15.57 23.30 35.04
CA ASN A 743 16.35 22.46 35.96
C ASN A 743 15.90 22.48 37.44
N LEU A 744 14.66 22.91 37.74
CA LEU A 744 14.08 22.79 39.09
C LEU A 744 13.63 21.35 39.38
N LYS A 745 13.93 20.84 40.58
CA LYS A 745 13.65 19.44 40.97
C LYS A 745 13.07 19.34 42.38
N GLY A 746 12.45 18.20 42.70
CA GLY A 746 12.01 17.86 44.05
C GLY A 746 11.07 18.88 44.69
N THR A 747 11.32 19.18 45.97
CA THR A 747 10.55 20.13 46.78
C THR A 747 10.72 21.58 46.33
N GLU A 748 11.90 21.93 45.80
CA GLU A 748 12.19 23.26 45.25
C GLU A 748 11.28 23.59 44.06
N LEU A 749 11.05 22.62 43.18
CA LEU A 749 10.11 22.76 42.07
C LEU A 749 8.68 23.01 42.56
N LEU A 750 8.22 22.26 43.57
CA LEU A 750 6.87 22.40 44.10
C LEU A 750 6.66 23.77 44.75
N LYS A 751 7.64 24.21 45.55
CA LYS A 751 7.62 25.54 46.18
C LYS A 751 7.61 26.65 45.13
N ALA A 752 8.49 26.57 44.12
CA ALA A 752 8.55 27.55 43.03
C ALA A 752 7.24 27.61 42.22
N VAL A 753 6.59 26.46 41.99
CA VAL A 753 5.29 26.40 41.31
C VAL A 753 4.20 27.08 42.15
N ASP A 754 4.13 26.80 43.45
CA ASP A 754 3.14 27.41 44.34
C ASP A 754 3.34 28.92 44.47
N ASP A 755 4.59 29.36 44.67
CA ASP A 755 4.93 30.78 44.80
C ASP A 755 4.65 31.54 43.49
N SER A 756 4.94 30.92 42.34
CA SER A 756 4.63 31.47 41.01
C SER A 756 3.11 31.57 40.75
N LEU A 757 2.32 30.59 41.19
CA LEU A 757 0.85 30.65 41.08
C LEU A 757 0.23 31.68 42.05
N LYS A 758 0.83 31.87 43.23
CA LYS A 758 0.39 32.88 44.20
C LYS A 758 0.65 34.30 43.68
N SER A 759 1.83 34.55 43.12
CA SER A 759 2.20 35.89 42.61
C SER A 759 1.28 36.39 41.49
N VAL A 760 0.65 35.47 40.74
CA VAL A 760 -0.31 35.81 39.68
C VAL A 760 -1.77 35.62 40.08
N ASN A 761 -2.07 35.42 41.37
CA ASN A 761 -3.42 35.20 41.90
C ASN A 761 -4.18 34.04 41.21
N LEU A 762 -3.48 32.93 40.89
CA LEU A 762 -4.05 31.69 40.34
C LEU A 762 -3.97 30.51 41.31
N PHE A 763 -3.36 30.69 42.49
CA PHE A 763 -3.26 29.65 43.52
C PHE A 763 -4.57 29.43 44.28
N HIS A 764 -5.30 30.51 44.60
CA HIS A 764 -6.51 30.44 45.43
C HIS A 764 -7.71 29.86 44.67
N GLY A 765 -8.64 29.23 45.40
CA GLY A 765 -9.90 28.69 44.84
C GLY A 765 -9.74 27.48 43.91
N GLY A 766 -8.61 26.76 44.02
CA GLY A 766 -8.32 25.58 43.19
C GLY A 766 -8.18 25.90 41.70
N VAL A 767 -7.94 27.16 41.34
CA VAL A 767 -7.85 27.61 39.94
C VAL A 767 -6.67 26.96 39.24
N GLY A 768 -5.50 26.90 39.89
CA GLY A 768 -4.29 26.28 39.35
C GLY A 768 -4.44 24.82 38.93
N ASP A 769 -5.38 24.07 39.52
CA ASP A 769 -5.64 22.66 39.22
C ASP A 769 -6.76 22.47 38.18
N LYS A 770 -7.36 23.56 37.68
CA LYS A 770 -8.31 23.52 36.56
C LYS A 770 -7.56 23.51 35.23
N GLN A 771 -8.17 22.88 34.23
CA GLN A 771 -7.65 22.86 32.86
C GLN A 771 -7.63 24.27 32.27
N VAL A 772 -6.54 24.60 31.56
CA VAL A 772 -6.35 25.91 30.95
C VAL A 772 -7.40 26.22 29.87
N GLY A 773 -7.98 25.20 29.23
CA GLY A 773 -9.12 25.39 28.33
C GLY A 773 -10.32 26.10 28.98
N LYS A 774 -10.47 26.01 30.31
CA LYS A 774 -11.55 26.66 31.08
C LYS A 774 -11.16 28.04 31.64
N TYR A 775 -9.95 28.52 31.37
CA TYR A 775 -9.48 29.82 31.85
C TYR A 775 -10.04 30.95 30.98
N SER A 776 -10.38 32.08 31.60
CA SER A 776 -10.64 33.32 30.86
C SER A 776 -9.36 33.84 30.20
N GLY A 777 -9.46 34.73 29.22
CA GLY A 777 -8.29 35.33 28.55
C GLY A 777 -7.30 35.96 29.54
N GLY A 778 -7.79 36.72 30.53
CA GLY A 778 -6.93 37.30 31.58
C GLY A 778 -6.27 36.27 32.48
N MET A 779 -6.92 35.14 32.76
CA MET A 779 -6.31 34.02 33.49
C MET A 779 -5.22 33.32 32.68
N LYS A 780 -5.43 33.14 31.36
CA LYS A 780 -4.42 32.60 30.44
C LYS A 780 -3.20 33.53 30.38
N ARG A 781 -3.42 34.84 30.28
CA ARG A 781 -2.35 35.85 30.30
C ARG A 781 -1.51 35.79 31.57
N ARG A 782 -2.17 35.77 32.74
CA ARG A 782 -1.50 35.66 34.05
C ARG A 782 -0.68 34.36 34.16
N LEU A 783 -1.18 33.25 33.63
CA LEU A 783 -0.44 31.99 33.57
C LEU A 783 0.79 32.08 32.65
N SER A 784 0.67 32.71 31.48
CA SER A 784 1.81 32.96 30.58
C SER A 784 2.90 33.80 31.26
N VAL A 785 2.52 34.80 32.05
CA VAL A 785 3.45 35.59 32.87
C VAL A 785 4.14 34.71 33.93
N ALA A 786 3.39 33.88 34.66
CA ALA A 786 3.95 32.95 35.64
C ALA A 786 4.98 32.00 35.01
N ILE A 787 4.69 31.45 33.83
CA ILE A 787 5.61 30.59 33.07
C ILE A 787 6.86 31.35 32.65
N SER A 788 6.75 32.62 32.25
CA SER A 788 7.90 33.42 31.84
C SER A 788 8.86 33.74 33.00
N LEU A 789 8.36 33.79 34.24
CA LEU A 789 9.12 34.13 35.44
C LEU A 789 9.69 32.90 36.18
N ILE A 790 9.24 31.69 35.84
CA ILE A 790 9.68 30.47 36.52
C ILE A 790 11.17 30.18 36.25
N GLY A 791 11.92 29.83 37.31
CA GLY A 791 13.35 29.52 37.20
C GLY A 791 14.29 30.71 37.20
N ASP A 792 13.81 31.88 37.67
CA ASP A 792 14.59 33.10 37.91
C ASP A 792 15.37 33.57 36.67
N PRO A 793 14.68 33.95 35.58
CA PRO A 793 15.34 34.38 34.35
C PRO A 793 16.16 35.67 34.60
N LYS A 794 17.34 35.77 33.95
CA LYS A 794 18.20 36.96 34.05
C LYS A 794 17.59 38.20 33.39
N PHE A 795 16.76 37.97 32.37
CA PHE A 795 15.97 39.00 31.72
C PHE A 795 14.65 38.38 31.23
N SER A 796 13.60 39.19 31.18
CA SER A 796 12.28 38.76 30.71
C SER A 796 11.71 39.70 29.66
N TRP A 797 11.03 39.14 28.66
CA TRP A 797 10.31 39.89 27.63
C TRP A 797 8.82 39.67 27.76
N THR A 798 8.06 40.75 27.87
CA THR A 798 6.60 40.73 27.93
C THR A 798 6.04 41.57 26.77
N SER A 799 5.40 40.89 25.82
CA SER A 799 4.65 41.59 24.77
C SER A 799 3.20 41.76 25.25
N GLN A 800 2.89 42.94 25.80
CA GLN A 800 1.59 43.32 26.41
C GLN A 800 1.39 42.76 27.83
N ALA A 801 1.59 43.58 28.85
CA ALA A 801 1.32 43.19 30.25
C ALA A 801 -0.20 43.09 30.49
N PRO A 802 -0.67 42.23 31.41
CA PRO A 802 -2.06 42.31 31.88
C PRO A 802 -2.28 43.67 32.58
N ASP A 803 -3.43 44.29 32.32
CA ASP A 803 -3.90 45.45 33.08
C ASP A 803 -4.20 45.08 34.54
#